data_AF-A0A5J6Z0D8-F1
#
_entry.id   AF-A0A5J6Z0D8-F1
#
_cell.length_a   1.000
_cell.length_b   1.000
_cell.length_c   1.000
_cell.angle_alpha   90.00
_cell.angle_beta   90.00
_cell.angle_gamma   90.00
#
_symmetry.space_group_name_H-M   'P 1'
#
loop_
_entity.id
_entity.type
_entity.pdbx_description
1 polymer ?
#
loop_
_entity_poly.entity_id
_entity_poly.type
_entity_poly.pdbx_seq_one_letter_code
_entity_poly.pdbx_strand_id
1 'polypeptide(L)'
;MRLPVFLAFRLLLLALLFCPASAAQTSAAQNVTIATPPGWTLEAAEGGSLYFPAVPGGREQATVLVFPELKYQPDPKQYVESLAATFGKTSTIVSQEPVQAQGMPSGATLALKSLLVRSQDGSALSVVVALVQGQDSAVALVMFTPSEAAAQKALPALTGMLTSVRFAPRPVTAQPSAGGKGGPLGLGVKGALPDVKPTTAAQFVGTGGNPEDAVIPEEFRCYQKKAGDSLTPELTVQILPGGKYRTAYGGGTLQVVKNGSLRKMQWTGGPLNGADGYLDFGNFGQDFSLKGVGSDVLERSINFECYQRGPRENQALFEFKLKTPKPANYPCVISDGTGTPGGMLELLSGGQYRVGKAGGRFTVDFRSDQNYSFSDLNFIGGPLGGEGGTYTEDGYGRREVSLRRVRGGIFSSKSTNVDCRMVVKPTPPPSIYGAAQAPAPPRSGGGLSGNWVHSRAGNLIPGLQLGPDFSSTMVMNSECPGNICWEFAFFNENGYVYTGEPGVSLAEADCSRTHPNGLPRCEIYRVQGGKITFGKGEPETFKQSGNTVTIGGRKYTRLLPLTGLKLGGEYTSTVVSNVSVSLGGTVSNRSLAFSPQGQFSSDRSSSTNLAGSGYVLGASNTAATAGGKYTFADNTITLTYGDGRTVKLFAAADALDNSKPSLTLLRLGGVSYFLDDGKK
;
A
#
# COMPACT_ATOMS: atom_id res chain seq x y z
N MET A 1 -30.67 63.61 -0.55
CA MET A 1 -29.81 64.70 -0.04
C MET A 1 -28.42 64.12 0.18
N ARG A 2 -27.57 64.18 -0.87
CA ARG A 2 -26.23 64.81 -0.92
C ARG A 2 -25.21 64.17 0.06
N LEU A 3 -24.48 63.12 -0.38
CA LEU A 3 -23.07 63.10 -0.87
C LEU A 3 -22.00 63.42 0.20
N PRO A 4 -20.76 62.89 0.15
CA PRO A 4 -20.31 61.55 -0.25
C PRO A 4 -19.22 60.94 0.68
N VAL A 5 -19.03 59.64 0.53
CA VAL A 5 -17.90 58.84 1.02
C VAL A 5 -16.65 59.19 0.20
N PHE A 6 -15.79 60.08 0.72
CA PHE A 6 -14.44 60.32 0.19
C PHE A 6 -13.60 61.07 1.24
N LEU A 7 -13.17 60.40 2.32
CA LEU A 7 -12.03 60.87 3.13
C LEU A 7 -11.54 59.79 4.13
N ALA A 8 -11.16 58.61 3.64
CA ALA A 8 -10.44 57.61 4.44
C ALA A 8 -9.30 56.96 3.65
N PHE A 9 -8.78 57.67 2.64
CA PHE A 9 -7.82 57.14 1.67
C PHE A 9 -6.38 57.69 1.81
N ARG A 10 -6.04 58.38 2.92
CA ARG A 10 -4.68 58.96 3.07
C ARG A 10 -4.01 58.86 4.45
N LEU A 11 -4.52 58.04 5.37
CA LEU A 11 -3.90 57.85 6.69
C LEU A 11 -3.59 56.38 7.04
N LEU A 12 -3.65 55.47 6.05
CA LEU A 12 -3.24 54.07 6.20
C LEU A 12 -1.99 53.71 5.39
N LEU A 13 -1.23 54.71 4.92
CA LEU A 13 -0.02 54.50 4.10
C LEU A 13 1.30 54.87 4.81
N LEU A 14 1.27 55.11 6.12
CA LEU A 14 2.47 55.48 6.91
C LEU A 14 2.68 54.62 8.16
N ALA A 15 2.15 53.38 8.16
CA ALA A 15 2.34 52.39 9.23
C ALA A 15 2.88 51.04 8.72
N LEU A 16 3.50 51.01 7.53
CA LEU A 16 4.17 49.81 6.96
C LEU A 16 5.70 49.96 6.82
N LEU A 17 6.26 51.05 7.34
CA LEU A 17 7.69 51.24 7.46
C LEU A 17 8.00 51.21 8.95
N PHE A 18 8.28 50.01 9.50
CA PHE A 18 9.14 49.71 10.66
C PHE A 18 8.82 48.31 11.21
N CYS A 19 9.42 47.27 10.59
CA CYS A 19 9.84 45.93 11.07
C CYS A 19 8.88 45.02 11.91
N PRO A 20 9.01 43.67 11.89
CA PRO A 20 10.26 42.92 11.66
C PRO A 20 10.16 41.72 10.69
N ALA A 21 11.33 41.18 10.35
CA ALA A 21 11.62 39.81 9.95
C ALA A 21 10.48 39.01 9.29
N SER A 22 10.66 38.70 8.00
CA SER A 22 10.02 37.55 7.37
C SER A 22 10.14 36.36 8.33
N ALA A 23 9.03 35.94 8.92
CA ALA A 23 9.01 34.76 9.77
C ALA A 23 9.52 33.61 8.91
N ALA A 24 10.71 33.09 9.23
CA ALA A 24 11.24 31.91 8.58
C ALA A 24 10.23 30.79 8.82
N GLN A 25 9.51 30.39 7.76
CA GLN A 25 8.73 29.16 7.79
C GLN A 25 9.74 28.03 7.99
N THR A 26 9.74 27.47 9.18
CA THR A 26 10.61 26.37 9.60
C THR A 26 9.77 25.10 9.58
N SER A 27 10.20 24.11 8.80
CA SER A 27 9.64 22.76 8.91
C SER A 27 10.24 22.12 10.18
N ALA A 28 9.43 21.96 11.23
CA ALA A 28 9.84 21.22 12.43
C ALA A 28 9.52 19.73 12.24
N ALA A 29 10.45 18.98 11.62
CA ALA A 29 10.60 17.58 12.00
C ALA A 29 11.20 17.57 13.42
N GLN A 30 10.83 16.61 14.28
CA GLN A 30 11.02 16.72 15.74
C GLN A 30 12.48 16.99 16.18
N ASN A 31 13.47 16.75 15.31
CA ASN A 31 14.90 16.95 15.61
C ASN A 31 15.72 17.73 14.56
N VAL A 32 15.10 18.30 13.51
CA VAL A 32 15.81 19.02 12.44
C VAL A 32 15.06 20.30 12.05
N THR A 33 15.77 21.42 11.96
CA THR A 33 15.25 22.69 11.46
C THR A 33 15.94 23.11 10.17
N ILE A 34 15.16 23.54 9.17
CA ILE A 34 15.63 23.99 7.86
C ILE A 34 14.90 25.28 7.51
N ALA A 35 15.64 26.29 7.06
CA ALA A 35 15.06 27.57 6.65
C ALA A 35 14.58 27.50 5.20
N THR A 36 13.35 27.98 4.97
CA THR A 36 12.80 28.15 3.62
C THR A 36 13.50 29.31 2.90
N PRO A 37 14.04 29.11 1.67
CA PRO A 37 14.63 30.19 0.90
C PRO A 37 13.62 31.34 0.62
N PRO A 38 14.05 32.61 0.57
CA PRO A 38 13.16 33.72 0.27
C PRO A 38 12.45 33.54 -1.07
N GLY A 39 11.12 33.74 -1.09
CA GLY A 39 10.30 33.58 -2.30
C GLY A 39 9.99 32.14 -2.68
N TRP A 40 10.34 31.17 -1.83
CA TRP A 40 9.95 29.76 -2.01
C TRP A 40 8.78 29.41 -1.08
N THR A 41 7.93 28.50 -1.54
CA THR A 41 6.81 27.95 -0.80
C THR A 41 7.22 26.59 -0.25
N LEU A 42 6.84 26.32 1.01
CA LEU A 42 6.98 25.03 1.68
C LEU A 42 5.65 24.28 1.63
N GLU A 43 5.67 23.04 1.16
CA GLU A 43 4.56 22.09 1.26
C GLU A 43 5.02 20.87 2.07
N ALA A 44 4.28 20.52 3.13
CA ALA A 44 4.57 19.36 3.96
C ALA A 44 4.05 18.08 3.29
N ALA A 45 4.88 17.04 3.20
CA ALA A 45 4.54 15.75 2.61
C ALA A 45 4.81 14.60 3.58
N GLU A 46 4.20 13.44 3.35
CA GLU A 46 4.45 12.25 4.17
C GLU A 46 5.90 11.79 3.98
N GLY A 47 6.73 11.91 5.03
CA GLY A 47 8.15 11.53 5.01
C GLY A 47 9.13 12.59 4.48
N GLY A 48 8.68 13.83 4.22
CA GLY A 48 9.54 14.87 3.64
C GLY A 48 8.97 16.30 3.64
N SER A 49 9.70 17.22 3.04
CA SER A 49 9.26 18.60 2.79
C SER A 49 9.64 19.03 1.38
N LEU A 50 8.70 19.64 0.67
CA LEU A 50 8.85 20.11 -0.70
C LEU A 50 9.02 21.63 -0.71
N TYR A 51 10.01 22.11 -1.46
CA TYR A 51 10.31 23.53 -1.61
C TYR A 51 10.38 23.90 -3.09
N PHE A 52 9.63 24.93 -3.48
CA PHE A 52 9.63 25.44 -4.87
C PHE A 52 9.45 26.96 -4.89
N PRO A 53 10.01 27.68 -5.89
CA PRO A 53 9.85 29.13 -6.01
C PRO A 53 8.39 29.49 -6.32
N ALA A 54 7.84 30.47 -5.63
CA ALA A 54 6.51 31.01 -5.91
C ALA A 54 6.56 31.84 -7.21
N VAL A 55 6.06 31.31 -8.32
CA VAL A 55 6.02 32.01 -9.60
C VAL A 55 4.58 32.31 -10.03
N PRO A 56 4.16 33.59 -10.09
CA PRO A 56 2.87 33.95 -10.68
C PRO A 56 2.89 33.68 -12.19
N GLY A 57 1.99 32.83 -12.70
CA GLY A 57 1.80 32.64 -14.15
C GLY A 57 2.53 31.45 -14.81
N GLY A 58 3.07 30.51 -14.02
CA GLY A 58 3.36 29.15 -14.50
C GLY A 58 4.66 28.99 -15.29
N ARG A 59 5.71 28.58 -14.57
CA ARG A 59 6.70 27.54 -14.92
C ARG A 59 7.68 27.42 -13.75
N GLU A 60 7.66 26.28 -13.07
CA GLU A 60 8.60 25.97 -11.99
C GLU A 60 10.04 25.93 -12.54
N GLN A 61 10.95 26.69 -11.92
CA GLN A 61 12.36 26.76 -12.36
C GLN A 61 13.26 25.78 -11.60
N ALA A 62 12.85 25.35 -10.41
CA ALA A 62 13.54 24.37 -9.59
C ALA A 62 12.60 23.79 -8.53
N THR A 63 12.76 22.52 -8.20
CA THR A 63 12.02 21.85 -7.13
C THR A 63 13.01 21.14 -6.23
N VAL A 64 12.93 21.38 -4.92
CA VAL A 64 13.83 20.77 -3.92
C VAL A 64 13.02 19.89 -2.98
N LEU A 65 13.44 18.64 -2.91
CA LEU A 65 12.98 17.66 -1.95
C LEU A 65 13.89 17.62 -0.74
N VAL A 66 13.29 17.47 0.43
CA VAL A 66 14.00 17.28 1.68
C VAL A 66 13.49 16.03 2.37
N PHE A 67 14.42 15.16 2.74
CA PHE A 67 14.19 14.00 3.57
C PHE A 67 14.78 14.27 4.96
N PRO A 68 13.98 14.80 5.91
CA PRO A 68 14.45 15.01 7.27
C PRO A 68 14.60 13.65 7.97
N GLU A 69 15.56 13.55 8.90
CA GLU A 69 15.73 12.41 9.82
C GLU A 69 16.23 11.10 9.19
N LEU A 70 17.18 11.18 8.25
CA LEU A 70 17.96 10.01 7.86
C LEU A 70 18.87 9.57 9.01
N LYS A 71 19.12 8.25 9.09
CA LYS A 71 20.16 7.72 9.99
C LYS A 71 21.53 8.23 9.54
N TYR A 72 22.45 8.36 10.50
CA TYR A 72 23.87 8.59 10.23
C TYR A 72 24.38 7.64 9.14
N GLN A 73 24.92 8.23 8.06
CA GLN A 73 25.61 7.51 6.99
C GLN A 73 27.11 7.39 7.30
N PRO A 74 27.68 6.18 7.43
CA PRO A 74 29.12 6.00 7.69
C PRO A 74 30.03 6.61 6.63
N ASP A 75 29.57 6.65 5.38
CA ASP A 75 30.24 7.31 4.27
C ASP A 75 29.26 8.23 3.53
N PRO A 76 29.22 9.53 3.87
CA PRO A 76 28.37 10.51 3.20
C PRO A 76 28.63 10.61 1.70
N LYS A 77 29.87 10.38 1.24
CA LYS A 77 30.21 10.43 -0.19
C LYS A 77 29.61 9.24 -0.92
N GLN A 78 29.85 8.03 -0.42
CA GLN A 78 29.31 6.81 -1.02
C GLN A 78 27.78 6.80 -1.03
N TYR A 79 27.14 7.36 0.00
CA TYR A 79 25.68 7.50 0.01
C TYR A 79 25.19 8.40 -1.13
N VAL A 80 25.78 9.59 -1.29
CA VAL A 80 25.46 10.51 -2.38
C VAL A 80 25.74 9.88 -3.75
N GLU A 81 26.82 9.13 -3.91
CA GLU A 81 27.10 8.38 -5.14
C GLU A 81 26.04 7.32 -5.44
N SER A 82 25.63 6.56 -4.43
CA SER A 82 24.63 5.50 -4.56
C SER A 82 23.26 6.07 -4.91
N LEU A 83 22.88 7.20 -4.30
CA LEU A 83 21.65 7.91 -4.60
C LEU A 83 21.69 8.49 -6.02
N ALA A 84 22.79 9.14 -6.42
CA ALA A 84 22.98 9.63 -7.78
C ALA A 84 22.92 8.50 -8.84
N ALA A 85 23.47 7.32 -8.53
CA ALA A 85 23.43 6.16 -9.42
C ALA A 85 22.02 5.61 -9.67
N THR A 86 21.04 5.91 -8.80
CA THR A 86 19.65 5.50 -9.03
C THR A 86 19.04 6.16 -10.27
N PHE A 87 19.45 7.38 -10.61
CA PHE A 87 18.98 8.08 -11.81
C PHE A 87 19.52 7.46 -13.10
N GLY A 88 20.69 6.81 -13.04
CA GLY A 88 21.25 6.05 -14.16
C GLY A 88 20.53 4.73 -14.46
N LYS A 89 19.58 4.30 -13.61
CA LYS A 89 18.81 3.06 -13.83
C LYS A 89 17.68 3.23 -14.85
N THR A 90 17.19 4.46 -15.01
CA THR A 90 16.05 4.80 -15.88
C THR A 90 16.38 5.86 -16.92
N SER A 91 17.55 6.52 -16.82
CA SER A 91 18.02 7.56 -17.73
C SER A 91 19.51 7.39 -18.06
N THR A 92 19.98 8.03 -19.12
CA THR A 92 21.41 8.08 -19.45
C THR A 92 22.04 9.27 -18.72
N ILE A 93 23.06 9.04 -17.90
CA ILE A 93 23.84 10.15 -17.32
C ILE A 93 24.70 10.74 -18.44
N VAL A 94 24.43 11.99 -18.81
CA VAL A 94 25.15 12.74 -19.86
C VAL A 94 26.43 13.33 -19.32
N SER A 95 26.35 13.96 -18.15
CA SER A 95 27.48 14.53 -17.42
C SER A 95 27.23 14.35 -15.92
N GLN A 96 28.31 14.29 -15.15
CA GLN A 96 28.24 14.26 -13.70
C GLN A 96 29.50 14.87 -13.11
N GLU A 97 29.36 15.54 -11.98
CA GLU A 97 30.47 16.06 -11.21
C GLU A 97 30.92 15.04 -10.15
N PRO A 98 32.20 15.05 -9.73
CA PRO A 98 32.62 14.26 -8.56
C PRO A 98 31.86 14.75 -7.31
N VAL A 99 31.66 13.85 -6.33
CA VAL A 99 31.05 14.25 -5.06
C VAL A 99 31.95 15.25 -4.36
N GLN A 100 31.43 16.45 -4.13
CA GLN A 100 32.07 17.46 -3.31
C GLN A 100 31.66 17.21 -1.86
N ALA A 101 32.63 17.11 -0.95
CA ALA A 101 32.34 17.02 0.47
C ALA A 101 33.14 18.05 1.26
N GLN A 102 32.49 18.75 2.18
CA GLN A 102 33.09 19.79 3.01
C GLN A 102 32.53 19.77 4.42
N GLY A 103 33.39 20.10 5.39
CA GLY A 103 32.94 20.39 6.75
C GLY A 103 32.19 21.72 6.79
N MET A 104 31.10 21.76 7.54
CA MET A 104 30.30 22.96 7.76
C MET A 104 30.68 23.62 9.09
N PRO A 105 30.50 24.94 9.24
CA PRO A 105 30.74 25.65 10.50
C PRO A 105 29.94 25.11 11.70
N SER A 106 28.83 24.42 11.44
CA SER A 106 27.99 23.74 12.44
C SER A 106 28.60 22.42 12.96
N GLY A 107 29.76 21.99 12.45
CA GLY A 107 30.34 20.66 12.74
C GLY A 107 29.73 19.53 11.91
N ALA A 108 28.73 19.83 11.06
CA ALA A 108 28.14 18.87 10.13
C ALA A 108 29.05 18.63 8.91
N THR A 109 28.86 17.52 8.21
CA THR A 109 29.50 17.26 6.90
C THR A 109 28.46 17.42 5.79
N LEU A 110 28.75 18.26 4.80
CA LEU A 110 27.97 18.35 3.57
C LEU A 110 28.64 17.50 2.49
N ALA A 111 27.89 16.62 1.84
CA ALA A 111 28.30 15.94 0.60
C ALA A 111 27.27 16.27 -0.50
N LEU A 112 27.71 16.64 -1.70
CA LEU A 112 26.81 16.95 -2.81
C LEU A 112 27.38 16.53 -4.16
N LYS A 113 26.49 16.29 -5.13
CA LYS A 113 26.83 15.93 -6.50
C LYS A 113 25.78 16.43 -7.48
N SER A 114 26.24 17.04 -8.57
CA SER A 114 25.42 17.45 -9.70
C SER A 114 25.51 16.42 -10.83
N LEU A 115 24.41 16.18 -11.52
CA LEU A 115 24.35 15.33 -12.70
C LEU A 115 23.37 15.90 -13.74
N LEU A 116 23.75 15.79 -15.02
CA LEU A 116 22.85 15.98 -16.15
C LEU A 116 22.41 14.60 -16.62
N VAL A 117 21.11 14.35 -16.57
CA VAL A 117 20.52 13.12 -17.09
C VAL A 117 19.78 13.41 -18.39
N ARG A 118 19.86 12.48 -19.33
CA ARG A 118 19.10 12.48 -20.56
C ARG A 118 18.18 11.28 -20.57
N SER A 119 16.89 11.55 -20.70
CA SER A 119 15.87 10.53 -20.84
C SER A 119 15.95 9.86 -22.22
N GLN A 120 15.23 8.75 -22.39
CA GLN A 120 15.25 7.96 -23.63
C GLN A 120 14.71 8.71 -24.87
N ASP A 121 13.97 9.79 -24.66
CA ASP A 121 13.44 10.69 -25.69
C ASP A 121 14.42 11.81 -26.12
N GLY A 122 15.61 11.87 -25.50
CA GLY A 122 16.64 12.87 -25.80
C GLY A 122 16.59 14.15 -24.96
N SER A 123 15.55 14.35 -24.15
CA SER A 123 15.39 15.51 -23.25
C SER A 123 16.41 15.46 -22.11
N ALA A 124 16.89 16.62 -21.63
CA ALA A 124 17.90 16.71 -20.58
C ALA A 124 17.37 17.40 -19.31
N LEU A 125 17.71 16.85 -18.14
CA LEU A 125 17.32 17.34 -16.81
C LEU A 125 18.56 17.44 -15.92
N SER A 126 18.72 18.54 -15.19
CA SER A 126 19.82 18.70 -14.22
C SER A 126 19.33 18.39 -12.81
N VAL A 127 20.02 17.48 -12.14
CA VAL A 127 19.71 16.99 -10.79
C VAL A 127 20.89 17.30 -9.87
N VAL A 128 20.61 17.84 -8.68
CA VAL A 128 21.61 18.02 -7.62
C VAL A 128 21.19 17.20 -6.41
N VAL A 129 22.05 16.27 -5.99
CA VAL A 129 21.86 15.45 -4.80
C VAL A 129 22.77 15.99 -3.70
N ALA A 130 22.24 16.19 -2.50
CA ALA A 130 23.01 16.64 -1.35
C ALA A 130 22.64 15.86 -0.08
N LEU A 131 23.59 15.73 0.84
CA LEU A 131 23.45 15.13 2.16
C LEU A 131 24.13 16.05 3.17
N VAL A 132 23.39 16.52 4.17
CA VAL A 132 23.93 17.19 5.34
C VAL A 132 23.91 16.22 6.50
N GLN A 133 25.08 15.90 7.05
CA GLN A 133 25.28 14.90 8.07
C GLN A 133 25.67 15.56 9.40
N GLY A 134 24.86 15.38 10.43
CA GLY A 134 25.19 15.69 11.83
C GLY A 134 25.92 14.54 12.53
N GLN A 135 26.01 14.59 13.86
CA GLN A 135 26.69 13.55 14.64
C GLN A 135 25.98 12.19 14.59
N ASP A 136 24.65 12.17 14.68
CA ASP A 136 23.86 10.93 14.78
C ASP A 136 22.73 10.81 13.72
N SER A 137 22.54 11.85 12.91
CA SER A 137 21.46 11.94 11.92
C SER A 137 21.91 12.69 10.68
N ALA A 138 21.14 12.58 9.62
CA ALA A 138 21.41 13.22 8.35
C ALA A 138 20.13 13.73 7.69
N VAL A 139 20.30 14.63 6.71
CA VAL A 139 19.24 15.18 5.89
C VAL A 139 19.67 15.05 4.44
N ALA A 140 18.89 14.36 3.61
CA ALA A 140 19.14 14.35 2.17
C ALA A 140 18.26 15.38 1.48
N LEU A 141 18.83 16.03 0.47
CA LEU A 141 18.12 16.96 -0.41
C LEU A 141 18.34 16.55 -1.87
N VAL A 142 17.29 16.67 -2.68
CA VAL A 142 17.37 16.43 -4.12
C VAL A 142 16.70 17.58 -4.85
N MET A 143 17.45 18.28 -5.71
CA MET A 143 16.96 19.38 -6.53
C MET A 143 16.82 18.95 -7.98
N PHE A 144 15.68 19.26 -8.59
CA PHE A 144 15.41 19.04 -10.01
C PHE A 144 15.28 20.37 -10.74
N THR A 145 15.90 20.47 -11.91
CA THR A 145 15.85 21.67 -12.75
C THR A 145 15.83 21.33 -14.24
N PRO A 146 15.12 22.10 -15.09
CA PRO A 146 14.92 21.78 -16.51
C PRO A 146 16.18 21.95 -17.38
N SER A 147 17.26 22.51 -16.83
CA SER A 147 18.55 22.65 -17.52
C SER A 147 19.66 22.94 -16.51
N GLU A 148 20.92 22.75 -16.91
CA GLU A 148 22.08 23.16 -16.09
C GLU A 148 22.06 24.68 -15.79
N ALA A 149 21.58 25.51 -16.73
CA ALA A 149 21.45 26.95 -16.51
C ALA A 149 20.42 27.28 -15.42
N ALA A 150 19.31 26.55 -15.37
CA ALA A 150 18.33 26.66 -14.30
C ALA A 150 18.89 26.14 -12.96
N ALA A 151 19.67 25.07 -12.98
CA ALA A 151 20.40 24.57 -11.81
C ALA A 151 21.34 25.62 -11.23
N GLN A 152 22.16 26.26 -12.06
CA GLN A 152 23.08 27.32 -11.64
C GLN A 152 22.34 28.52 -11.02
N LYS A 153 21.17 28.89 -11.57
CA LYS A 153 20.34 29.95 -11.02
C LYS A 153 19.72 29.58 -9.66
N ALA A 154 19.40 28.31 -9.44
CA ALA A 154 18.81 27.80 -8.20
C ALA A 154 19.85 27.44 -7.12
N LEU A 155 21.10 27.22 -7.51
CA LEU A 155 22.18 26.78 -6.62
C LEU A 155 22.43 27.69 -5.40
N PRO A 156 22.36 29.04 -5.49
CA PRO A 156 22.49 29.89 -4.31
C PRO A 156 21.39 29.67 -3.27
N ALA A 157 20.15 29.45 -3.72
CA ALA A 157 19.01 29.17 -2.83
C ALA A 157 19.15 27.80 -2.16
N LEU A 158 19.54 26.76 -2.94
CA LEU A 158 19.85 25.44 -2.41
C LEU A 158 21.01 25.50 -1.39
N THR A 159 22.04 26.29 -1.66
CA THR A 159 23.19 26.45 -0.75
C THR A 159 22.78 27.14 0.55
N GLY A 160 21.97 28.19 0.47
CA GLY A 160 21.37 28.85 1.65
C GLY A 160 20.54 27.87 2.49
N MET A 161 19.79 26.99 1.82
CA MET A 161 19.00 25.95 2.47
C MET A 161 19.86 24.89 3.16
N LEU A 162 20.86 24.33 2.47
CA LEU A 162 21.82 23.36 3.02
C LEU A 162 22.56 23.93 4.23
N THR A 163 22.98 25.19 4.17
CA THR A 163 23.67 25.89 5.26
C THR A 163 22.76 26.28 6.42
N SER A 164 21.44 26.26 6.23
CA SER A 164 20.45 26.52 7.29
C SER A 164 20.10 25.29 8.13
N VAL A 165 20.51 24.08 7.71
CA VAL A 165 20.19 22.85 8.44
C VAL A 165 20.76 22.91 9.85
N ARG A 166 19.91 22.73 10.85
CA ARG A 166 20.28 22.63 12.27
C ARG A 166 19.71 21.33 12.85
N PHE A 167 20.58 20.56 13.50
CA PHE A 167 20.19 19.38 14.27
C PHE A 167 19.93 19.81 15.71
N ALA A 168 18.78 19.41 16.27
CA ALA A 168 18.50 19.69 17.68
C ALA A 168 19.48 18.89 18.56
N PRO A 169 20.06 19.51 19.61
CA PRO A 169 20.84 18.77 20.60
C PRO A 169 19.92 17.78 21.31
N ARG A 170 20.24 16.49 21.21
CA ARG A 170 19.51 15.46 21.95
C ARG A 170 19.79 15.66 23.45
N PRO A 171 18.78 15.62 24.34
CA PRO A 171 19.06 15.55 25.76
C PRO A 171 19.88 14.28 26.02
N VAL A 172 21.11 14.46 26.51
CA VAL A 172 21.95 13.36 26.99
C VAL A 172 21.34 12.88 28.30
N THR A 173 20.38 11.97 28.22
CA THR A 173 19.94 11.24 29.41
C THR A 173 21.08 10.32 29.82
N ALA A 174 21.54 10.51 31.06
CA ALA A 174 22.65 9.76 31.64
C ALA A 174 22.46 8.25 31.45
N GLN A 175 23.48 7.64 30.84
CA GLN A 175 23.65 6.22 30.64
C GLN A 175 23.72 5.50 31.99
N PRO A 176 22.76 4.63 32.35
CA PRO A 176 22.98 3.66 33.41
C PRO A 176 23.92 2.58 32.86
N SER A 177 24.91 2.22 33.65
CA SER A 177 25.91 1.21 33.34
C SER A 177 25.27 -0.14 32.96
N ALA A 178 25.73 -0.68 31.83
CA ALA A 178 25.42 -2.03 31.37
C ALA A 178 25.91 -3.06 32.39
N GLY A 179 24.97 -3.60 33.17
CA GLY A 179 25.21 -4.62 34.18
C GLY A 179 24.07 -5.64 34.20
N GLY A 180 23.68 -6.17 33.03
CA GLY A 180 22.67 -7.21 32.96
C GLY A 180 22.84 -8.06 31.71
N LYS A 181 23.12 -9.36 31.89
CA LYS A 181 23.05 -10.37 30.84
C LYS A 181 21.58 -10.49 30.37
N GLY A 182 21.14 -9.58 29.50
CA GLY A 182 19.80 -9.57 28.93
C GLY A 182 19.61 -10.66 27.89
N GLY A 183 18.40 -11.21 27.78
CA GLY A 183 18.04 -12.21 26.78
C GLY A 183 18.14 -11.69 25.33
N PRO A 184 17.74 -12.50 24.33
CA PRO A 184 18.00 -12.24 22.89
C PRO A 184 17.41 -10.94 22.30
N LEU A 185 16.60 -10.18 23.05
CA LEU A 185 16.08 -8.87 22.65
C LEU A 185 16.76 -7.70 23.38
N GLY A 186 17.72 -7.95 24.26
CA GLY A 186 18.32 -6.91 25.12
C GLY A 186 17.37 -6.32 26.18
N LEU A 187 16.12 -6.80 26.26
CA LEU A 187 15.06 -6.32 27.15
C LEU A 187 15.09 -6.96 28.56
N GLY A 188 16.20 -7.58 28.97
CA GLY A 188 16.32 -8.25 30.27
C GLY A 188 15.90 -9.73 30.29
N VAL A 189 15.56 -10.25 31.48
CA VAL A 189 15.24 -11.68 31.71
C VAL A 189 13.80 -11.97 31.29
N LYS A 190 13.61 -13.05 30.52
CA LYS A 190 12.30 -13.50 30.04
C LYS A 190 11.54 -14.22 31.14
N GLY A 191 10.46 -13.63 31.64
CA GLY A 191 9.50 -14.28 32.54
C GLY A 191 8.40 -15.03 31.79
N ALA A 192 7.67 -15.91 32.50
CA ALA A 192 6.43 -16.48 32.01
C ALA A 192 5.29 -15.45 32.11
N LEU A 193 4.48 -15.32 31.06
CA LEU A 193 3.29 -14.49 31.08
C LEU A 193 2.10 -15.30 31.61
N PRO A 194 1.32 -14.77 32.57
CA PRO A 194 0.07 -15.41 32.96
C PRO A 194 -0.93 -15.39 31.80
N ASP A 195 -1.84 -16.36 31.78
CA ASP A 195 -2.89 -16.41 30.76
C ASP A 195 -3.82 -15.18 30.83
N VAL A 196 -4.32 -14.79 29.68
CA VAL A 196 -5.36 -13.75 29.53
C VAL A 196 -6.56 -14.38 28.87
N LYS A 197 -7.75 -14.11 29.40
CA LYS A 197 -9.01 -14.58 28.82
C LYS A 197 -9.20 -13.92 27.45
N PRO A 198 -9.38 -14.69 26.37
CA PRO A 198 -9.66 -14.14 25.05
C PRO A 198 -10.92 -13.26 25.06
N THR A 199 -10.85 -12.11 24.38
CA THR A 199 -11.97 -11.17 24.24
C THR A 199 -12.19 -10.89 22.76
N THR A 200 -13.32 -11.32 22.20
CA THR A 200 -13.63 -11.05 20.80
C THR A 200 -14.03 -9.59 20.59
N ALA A 201 -13.93 -9.08 19.35
CA ALA A 201 -14.40 -7.73 19.04
C ALA A 201 -15.88 -7.55 19.36
N ALA A 202 -16.71 -8.57 19.11
CA ALA A 202 -18.12 -8.55 19.49
C ALA A 202 -18.36 -8.45 21.00
N GLN A 203 -17.57 -9.16 21.82
CA GLN A 203 -17.65 -9.06 23.28
C GLN A 203 -17.22 -7.67 23.76
N PHE A 204 -16.14 -7.12 23.18
CA PHE A 204 -15.68 -5.77 23.50
C PHE A 204 -16.74 -4.71 23.18
N VAL A 205 -17.32 -4.77 21.98
CA VAL A 205 -18.44 -3.90 21.58
C VAL A 205 -19.65 -4.09 22.49
N GLY A 206 -19.98 -5.32 22.89
CA GLY A 206 -21.06 -5.62 23.83
C GLY A 206 -20.89 -4.97 25.20
N THR A 207 -19.65 -4.65 25.60
CA THR A 207 -19.34 -3.91 26.84
C THR A 207 -19.24 -2.39 26.64
N GLY A 208 -19.56 -1.88 25.45
CA GLY A 208 -19.51 -0.45 25.10
C GLY A 208 -18.16 0.02 24.55
N GLY A 209 -17.21 -0.88 24.30
CA GLY A 209 -15.94 -0.54 23.66
C GLY A 209 -16.08 -0.26 22.17
N ASN A 210 -15.22 0.61 21.62
CA ASN A 210 -15.07 0.77 20.17
C ASN A 210 -13.71 0.19 19.71
N PRO A 211 -13.68 -0.94 18.98
CA PRO A 211 -12.43 -1.56 18.53
C PRO A 211 -11.64 -0.71 17.51
N GLU A 212 -12.25 0.33 16.92
CA GLU A 212 -11.52 1.27 16.07
C GLU A 212 -10.77 2.34 16.89
N ASP A 213 -11.21 2.64 18.10
CA ASP A 213 -10.64 3.74 18.91
C ASP A 213 -9.86 3.24 20.13
N ALA A 214 -10.00 1.96 20.49
CA ALA A 214 -9.37 1.38 21.66
C ALA A 214 -8.92 -0.06 21.39
N VAL A 215 -7.81 -0.45 22.01
CA VAL A 215 -7.30 -1.82 21.93
C VAL A 215 -8.18 -2.76 22.75
N ILE A 216 -8.55 -3.89 22.15
CA ILE A 216 -9.28 -4.97 22.81
C ILE A 216 -8.33 -5.62 23.83
N PRO A 217 -8.72 -5.75 25.12
CA PRO A 217 -7.90 -6.41 26.13
C PRO A 217 -7.70 -7.90 25.79
N GLU A 218 -6.55 -8.22 25.22
CA GLU A 218 -6.16 -9.57 24.81
C GLU A 218 -4.63 -9.68 24.65
N GLU A 219 -4.18 -10.86 24.25
CA GLU A 219 -2.82 -11.15 23.84
C GLU A 219 -2.58 -10.86 22.36
N PHE A 220 -1.46 -10.19 22.08
CA PHE A 220 -0.94 -9.90 20.75
C PHE A 220 0.40 -10.59 20.54
N ARG A 221 0.56 -11.20 19.37
CA ARG A 221 1.78 -11.91 18.96
C ARG A 221 2.56 -11.02 18.00
N CYS A 222 3.74 -10.62 18.45
CA CYS A 222 4.57 -9.61 17.81
C CYS A 222 5.76 -10.23 17.11
N TYR A 223 5.90 -9.83 15.86
CA TYR A 223 6.76 -10.40 14.86
C TYR A 223 7.78 -9.34 14.44
N GLN A 224 9.04 -9.54 14.84
CA GLN A 224 10.11 -8.58 14.60
C GLN A 224 10.36 -8.38 13.10
N LYS A 225 10.52 -7.11 12.69
CA LYS A 225 11.05 -6.75 11.37
C LYS A 225 12.56 -6.90 11.35
N LYS A 226 13.02 -8.03 10.84
CA LYS A 226 14.44 -8.41 10.68
C LYS A 226 14.55 -9.47 9.61
N ALA A 227 15.74 -9.72 9.10
CA ALA A 227 15.95 -10.82 8.17
C ALA A 227 15.59 -12.17 8.80
N GLY A 228 14.82 -12.98 8.07
CA GLY A 228 14.54 -14.38 8.41
C GLY A 228 13.20 -14.89 7.92
N ASP A 229 12.87 -16.11 8.35
CA ASP A 229 11.73 -16.89 7.87
C ASP A 229 10.95 -17.59 9.00
N SER A 230 11.15 -17.14 10.24
CA SER A 230 10.46 -17.73 11.38
C SER A 230 8.98 -17.38 11.41
N LEU A 231 8.15 -18.39 11.68
CA LEU A 231 6.72 -18.26 11.97
C LEU A 231 6.44 -18.09 13.47
N THR A 232 7.46 -17.98 14.31
CA THR A 232 7.30 -17.81 15.75
C THR A 232 7.39 -16.34 16.15
N PRO A 233 6.48 -15.83 17.00
CA PRO A 233 6.57 -14.47 17.49
C PRO A 233 7.73 -14.32 18.47
N GLU A 234 8.49 -13.22 18.35
CA GLU A 234 9.60 -12.90 19.26
C GLU A 234 9.13 -12.19 20.53
N LEU A 235 8.00 -11.48 20.44
CA LEU A 235 7.42 -10.74 21.56
C LEU A 235 5.95 -11.11 21.71
N THR A 236 5.47 -11.15 22.95
CA THR A 236 4.06 -11.28 23.27
C THR A 236 3.69 -10.11 24.15
N VAL A 237 2.65 -9.37 23.74
CA VAL A 237 2.13 -8.20 24.45
C VAL A 237 0.73 -8.54 24.89
N GLN A 238 0.50 -8.54 26.20
CA GLN A 238 -0.82 -8.73 26.78
C GLN A 238 -1.37 -7.37 27.19
N ILE A 239 -2.47 -6.97 26.56
CA ILE A 239 -3.21 -5.75 26.89
C ILE A 239 -4.28 -6.10 27.92
N LEU A 240 -4.30 -5.31 28.98
CA LEU A 240 -5.17 -5.48 30.12
C LEU A 240 -6.19 -4.33 30.17
N PRO A 241 -7.34 -4.52 30.85
CA PRO A 241 -8.29 -3.44 31.06
C PRO A 241 -7.65 -2.21 31.70
N GLY A 242 -8.14 -1.02 31.32
CA GLY A 242 -7.67 0.26 31.85
C GLY A 242 -6.35 0.76 31.26
N GLY A 243 -6.01 0.38 30.03
CA GLY A 243 -4.83 0.90 29.33
C GLY A 243 -3.52 0.40 29.92
N LYS A 244 -3.49 -0.79 30.51
CA LYS A 244 -2.27 -1.42 31.02
C LYS A 244 -1.78 -2.48 30.05
N TYR A 245 -0.48 -2.70 30.00
CA TYR A 245 0.09 -3.80 29.23
C TYR A 245 1.14 -4.53 30.03
N ARG A 246 1.41 -5.78 29.65
CA ARG A 246 2.57 -6.54 30.11
C ARG A 246 3.17 -7.40 29.01
N THR A 247 4.45 -7.66 29.14
CA THR A 247 5.24 -8.55 28.29
C THR A 247 6.05 -9.48 29.20
N ALA A 248 6.73 -10.46 28.61
CA ALA A 248 7.67 -11.30 29.35
C ALA A 248 8.83 -10.51 29.99
N TYR A 249 9.01 -9.24 29.62
CA TYR A 249 10.12 -8.37 30.05
C TYR A 249 9.67 -7.25 31.00
N GLY A 250 8.41 -7.24 31.44
CA GLY A 250 7.83 -6.18 32.28
C GLY A 250 6.57 -5.57 31.67
N GLY A 251 5.99 -4.58 32.35
CA GLY A 251 4.74 -3.94 31.93
C GLY A 251 4.74 -2.44 32.15
N GLY A 252 3.70 -1.80 31.63
CA GLY A 252 3.51 -0.35 31.67
C GLY A 252 2.08 0.02 31.31
N THR A 253 1.90 1.25 30.85
CA THR A 253 0.62 1.76 30.38
C THR A 253 0.66 2.10 28.89
N LEU A 254 -0.52 2.12 28.29
CA LEU A 254 -0.76 2.36 26.89
C LEU A 254 -1.94 3.32 26.78
N GLN A 255 -1.84 4.27 25.86
CA GLN A 255 -2.94 5.12 25.45
C GLN A 255 -3.09 5.11 23.93
N VAL A 256 -4.33 5.07 23.44
CA VAL A 256 -4.63 5.29 22.02
C VAL A 256 -5.07 6.74 21.86
N VAL A 257 -4.41 7.47 20.97
CA VAL A 257 -4.67 8.88 20.69
C VAL A 257 -4.96 9.04 19.20
N LYS A 258 -6.01 9.80 18.88
CA LYS A 258 -6.34 10.13 17.51
C LYS A 258 -5.27 11.04 16.91
N ASN A 259 -4.73 10.67 15.76
CA ASN A 259 -3.77 11.45 15.00
C ASN A 259 -4.27 11.56 13.54
N GLY A 260 -5.08 12.58 13.27
CA GLY A 260 -5.81 12.68 12.00
C GLY A 260 -6.83 11.54 11.84
N SER A 261 -6.74 10.81 10.72
CA SER A 261 -7.51 9.58 10.48
C SER A 261 -6.93 8.35 11.20
N LEU A 262 -5.67 8.41 11.64
CA LEU A 262 -4.95 7.30 12.25
C LEU A 262 -5.15 7.24 13.76
N ARG A 263 -4.85 6.07 14.36
CA ARG A 263 -4.94 5.81 15.80
C ARG A 263 -3.56 5.49 16.35
N LYS A 264 -2.87 6.52 16.85
CA LYS A 264 -1.51 6.37 17.39
C LYS A 264 -1.56 5.69 18.75
N MET A 265 -0.70 4.70 18.95
CA MET A 265 -0.49 4.06 20.24
C MET A 265 0.72 4.67 20.94
N GLN A 266 0.52 5.16 22.16
CA GLN A 266 1.56 5.74 23.01
C GLN A 266 1.83 4.80 24.18
N TRP A 267 3.09 4.43 24.34
CA TRP A 267 3.53 3.45 25.33
C TRP A 267 4.38 4.13 26.40
N THR A 268 3.98 3.97 27.66
CA THR A 268 4.60 4.66 28.80
C THR A 268 5.00 3.65 29.88
N GLY A 269 6.26 3.74 30.32
CA GLY A 269 6.85 2.83 31.29
C GLY A 269 7.09 1.42 30.74
N GLY A 270 7.90 0.63 31.45
CA GLY A 270 8.22 -0.75 31.06
C GLY A 270 9.05 -0.87 29.78
N PRO A 271 9.12 -2.08 29.19
CA PRO A 271 10.02 -2.40 28.06
C PRO A 271 9.58 -1.79 26.72
N LEU A 272 8.36 -1.26 26.61
CA LEU A 272 7.87 -0.58 25.41
C LEU A 272 7.86 0.94 25.57
N ASN A 273 8.44 1.49 26.63
CA ASN A 273 8.45 2.92 26.88
C ASN A 273 9.04 3.71 25.69
N GLY A 274 8.31 4.73 25.23
CA GLY A 274 8.75 5.56 24.09
C GLY A 274 8.64 4.88 22.72
N ALA A 275 8.18 3.62 22.66
CA ALA A 275 7.81 3.01 21.39
C ALA A 275 6.58 3.73 20.80
N ASP A 276 6.50 3.73 19.48
CA ASP A 276 5.41 4.33 18.72
C ASP A 276 4.73 3.27 17.85
N GLY A 277 3.46 3.49 17.52
CA GLY A 277 2.69 2.53 16.74
C GLY A 277 1.37 3.07 16.26
N TYR A 278 0.73 2.33 15.36
CA TYR A 278 -0.63 2.61 14.91
C TYR A 278 -1.49 1.37 15.05
N LEU A 279 -2.66 1.54 15.64
CA LEU A 279 -3.70 0.52 15.75
C LEU A 279 -4.52 0.49 14.46
N ASP A 280 -4.75 -0.72 13.95
CA ASP A 280 -5.68 -1.01 12.87
C ASP A 280 -6.71 -2.06 13.33
N PHE A 281 -7.90 -2.01 12.72
CA PHE A 281 -8.99 -2.94 13.00
C PHE A 281 -9.68 -3.34 11.70
N GLY A 282 -9.88 -4.65 11.53
CA GLY A 282 -10.62 -5.18 10.39
C GLY A 282 -11.41 -6.44 10.72
N ASN A 283 -11.87 -7.12 9.67
CA ASN A 283 -12.74 -8.30 9.76
C ASN A 283 -12.13 -9.46 10.56
N PHE A 284 -10.81 -9.53 10.65
CA PHE A 284 -10.09 -10.59 11.37
C PHE A 284 -9.70 -10.22 12.81
N GLY A 285 -9.84 -8.95 13.21
CA GLY A 285 -9.43 -8.46 14.52
C GLY A 285 -8.51 -7.24 14.41
N GLN A 286 -7.76 -6.98 15.47
CA GLN A 286 -6.83 -5.85 15.58
C GLN A 286 -5.39 -6.25 15.32
N ASP A 287 -4.63 -5.32 14.78
CA ASP A 287 -3.18 -5.37 14.73
C ASP A 287 -2.58 -3.99 14.95
N PHE A 288 -1.30 -3.97 15.29
CA PHE A 288 -0.57 -2.72 15.39
C PHE A 288 0.91 -2.89 15.10
N SER A 289 1.53 -1.83 14.60
CA SER A 289 2.98 -1.74 14.50
C SER A 289 3.57 -1.26 15.83
N LEU A 290 4.76 -1.77 16.18
CA LEU A 290 5.63 -1.20 17.21
C LEU A 290 6.91 -0.74 16.55
N LYS A 291 7.27 0.52 16.73
CA LYS A 291 8.49 1.14 16.22
C LYS A 291 9.27 1.72 17.38
N GLY A 292 10.60 1.66 17.32
CA GLY A 292 11.41 2.31 18.34
C GLY A 292 11.55 1.52 19.66
N VAL A 293 11.23 0.23 19.71
CA VAL A 293 11.30 -0.54 20.96
C VAL A 293 12.74 -0.60 21.46
N GLY A 294 12.94 -0.22 22.72
CA GLY A 294 14.24 -0.16 23.39
C GLY A 294 15.17 0.92 22.86
N SER A 295 14.67 1.96 22.18
CA SER A 295 15.51 3.03 21.61
C SER A 295 16.32 3.84 22.65
N ASP A 296 15.93 3.74 23.92
CA ASP A 296 16.57 4.37 25.07
C ASP A 296 17.71 3.53 25.66
N VAL A 297 17.75 2.21 25.39
CA VAL A 297 18.70 1.27 25.99
C VAL A 297 19.46 0.40 24.98
N LEU A 298 19.02 0.31 23.73
CA LEU A 298 19.63 -0.49 22.67
C LEU A 298 20.30 0.42 21.63
N GLU A 299 21.46 -0.01 21.12
CA GLU A 299 22.16 0.67 20.01
C GLU A 299 21.32 0.76 18.73
N ARG A 300 20.38 -0.18 18.55
CA ARG A 300 19.45 -0.20 17.43
C ARG A 300 18.05 -0.48 17.94
N SER A 301 17.13 0.43 17.66
CA SER A 301 15.72 0.23 17.97
C SER A 301 15.14 -0.95 17.20
N ILE A 302 14.21 -1.64 17.85
CA ILE A 302 13.55 -2.82 17.29
C ILE A 302 12.14 -2.45 16.83
N ASN A 303 11.74 -2.98 15.68
CA ASN A 303 10.40 -2.80 15.13
C ASN A 303 9.66 -4.15 15.07
N PHE A 304 8.37 -4.16 15.32
CA PHE A 304 7.49 -5.34 15.26
C PHE A 304 6.19 -5.01 14.51
N GLU A 305 5.59 -6.05 13.94
CA GLU A 305 4.16 -6.08 13.63
C GLU A 305 3.46 -7.04 14.60
N CYS A 306 2.38 -6.60 15.23
CA CYS A 306 1.71 -7.31 16.30
C CYS A 306 0.28 -7.62 15.91
N TYR A 307 -0.10 -8.90 15.96
CA TYR A 307 -1.44 -9.35 15.58
C TYR A 307 -2.19 -9.88 16.79
N GLN A 308 -3.47 -9.50 16.94
CA GLN A 308 -4.36 -10.08 17.94
C GLN A 308 -4.40 -11.60 17.77
N ARG A 309 -4.20 -12.33 18.86
CA ARG A 309 -4.21 -13.79 18.85
C ARG A 309 -5.54 -14.31 18.30
N GLY A 310 -5.48 -15.38 17.51
CA GLY A 310 -6.66 -15.99 16.91
C GLY A 310 -6.79 -15.62 15.42
N PRO A 311 -7.97 -15.16 14.93
CA PRO A 311 -8.17 -14.98 13.50
C PRO A 311 -7.22 -13.99 12.81
N ARG A 312 -6.86 -12.87 13.46
CA ARG A 312 -5.91 -11.90 12.87
C ARG A 312 -4.50 -12.46 12.76
N GLU A 313 -4.00 -13.10 13.82
CA GLU A 313 -2.72 -13.81 13.75
C GLU A 313 -2.73 -14.95 12.72
N ASN A 314 -3.81 -15.74 12.65
CA ASN A 314 -3.93 -16.82 11.66
C ASN A 314 -3.87 -16.30 10.22
N GLN A 315 -4.42 -15.10 9.97
CA GLN A 315 -4.31 -14.42 8.69
C GLN A 315 -2.86 -14.01 8.37
N ALA A 316 -2.15 -13.40 9.32
CA ALA A 316 -0.73 -13.06 9.15
C ALA A 316 0.15 -14.31 8.92
N LEU A 317 -0.09 -15.39 9.69
CA LEU A 317 0.61 -16.67 9.51
C LEU A 317 0.31 -17.33 8.16
N PHE A 318 -0.92 -17.17 7.64
CA PHE A 318 -1.25 -17.59 6.29
C PHE A 318 -0.45 -16.81 5.24
N GLU A 319 -0.37 -15.49 5.37
CA GLU A 319 0.43 -14.65 4.48
C GLU A 319 1.92 -14.99 4.53
N PHE A 320 2.49 -15.28 5.71
CA PHE A 320 3.86 -15.78 5.82
C PHE A 320 4.05 -17.15 5.16
N LYS A 321 3.06 -18.05 5.27
CA LYS A 321 3.10 -19.36 4.60
C LYS A 321 3.11 -19.24 3.07
N LEU A 322 2.38 -18.26 2.50
CA LEU A 322 2.41 -17.97 1.06
C LEU A 322 3.78 -17.45 0.59
N LYS A 323 4.54 -16.80 1.49
CA LYS A 323 5.90 -16.30 1.23
C LYS A 323 6.98 -17.35 1.54
N THR A 324 6.62 -18.52 2.06
CA THR A 324 7.57 -19.59 2.41
C THR A 324 7.74 -20.55 1.23
N PRO A 325 8.95 -20.67 0.65
CA PRO A 325 9.22 -21.62 -0.43
C PRO A 325 8.84 -23.05 -0.07
N LYS A 326 8.22 -23.76 -1.01
CA LYS A 326 7.77 -25.15 -0.80
C LYS A 326 8.65 -26.10 -1.60
N PRO A 327 9.03 -27.26 -1.04
CA PRO A 327 9.75 -28.26 -1.81
C PRO A 327 8.95 -28.72 -3.02
N ALA A 328 9.52 -28.56 -4.22
CA ALA A 328 8.93 -28.95 -5.49
C ALA A 328 9.93 -28.75 -6.64
N ASN A 329 9.56 -29.26 -7.81
CA ASN A 329 10.23 -28.99 -9.07
C ASN A 329 9.55 -27.81 -9.78
N TYR A 330 10.31 -26.76 -10.05
CA TYR A 330 9.88 -25.53 -10.71
C TYR A 330 10.47 -25.47 -12.12
N PRO A 331 9.69 -25.74 -13.17
CA PRO A 331 10.08 -25.46 -14.54
C PRO A 331 10.39 -23.97 -14.72
N CYS A 332 11.54 -23.67 -15.31
CA CYS A 332 12.05 -22.32 -15.49
C CYS A 332 11.93 -21.88 -16.95
N VAL A 333 11.66 -20.59 -17.15
CA VAL A 333 11.70 -19.92 -18.46
C VAL A 333 12.56 -18.66 -18.36
N ILE A 334 13.26 -18.34 -19.44
CA ILE A 334 14.03 -17.09 -19.53
C ILE A 334 13.06 -15.92 -19.69
N SER A 335 13.21 -14.88 -18.87
CA SER A 335 12.30 -13.73 -18.79
C SER A 335 12.62 -12.62 -19.81
N ASP A 336 13.13 -12.99 -21.00
CA ASP A 336 13.43 -12.08 -22.11
C ASP A 336 12.27 -11.94 -23.12
N GLY A 337 11.11 -12.52 -22.78
CA GLY A 337 9.92 -12.56 -23.63
C GLY A 337 9.92 -13.68 -24.67
N THR A 338 11.02 -14.43 -24.84
CA THR A 338 11.08 -15.55 -25.79
C THR A 338 10.36 -16.79 -25.27
N GLY A 339 10.17 -16.89 -23.95
CA GLY A 339 9.62 -18.09 -23.30
C GLY A 339 10.53 -19.32 -23.40
N THR A 340 11.80 -19.12 -23.75
CA THR A 340 12.76 -20.21 -23.91
C THR A 340 12.87 -21.00 -22.60
N PRO A 341 12.82 -22.35 -22.65
CA PRO A 341 13.02 -23.18 -21.47
C PRO A 341 14.37 -22.89 -20.80
N GLY A 342 14.34 -22.43 -19.56
CA GLY A 342 15.53 -22.22 -18.73
C GLY A 342 16.02 -23.52 -18.08
N GLY A 343 15.18 -24.55 -17.97
CA GLY A 343 15.52 -25.79 -17.27
C GLY A 343 14.62 -25.97 -16.05
N MET A 344 15.15 -26.55 -14.97
CA MET A 344 14.37 -26.87 -13.77
C MET A 344 15.15 -26.49 -12.51
N LEU A 345 14.47 -25.75 -11.64
CA LEU A 345 14.91 -25.47 -10.28
C LEU A 345 14.14 -26.40 -9.34
N GLU A 346 14.84 -27.23 -8.59
CA GLU A 346 14.24 -28.02 -7.53
C GLU A 346 14.54 -27.35 -6.19
N LEU A 347 13.47 -27.04 -5.44
CA LEU A 347 13.59 -26.64 -4.05
C LEU A 347 13.37 -27.87 -3.17
N LEU A 348 14.23 -28.01 -2.17
CA LEU A 348 14.25 -29.11 -1.22
C LEU A 348 13.98 -28.58 0.20
N SER A 349 13.62 -29.49 1.11
CA SER A 349 13.41 -29.14 2.52
C SER A 349 14.69 -28.60 3.18
N GLY A 350 14.54 -27.72 4.16
CA GLY A 350 15.67 -27.23 4.96
C GLY A 350 16.55 -26.19 4.26
N GLY A 351 16.00 -25.45 3.28
CA GLY A 351 16.71 -24.39 2.57
C GLY A 351 17.79 -24.93 1.63
N GLN A 352 17.50 -26.02 0.93
CA GLN A 352 18.40 -26.65 -0.06
C GLN A 352 17.78 -26.54 -1.45
N TYR A 353 18.60 -26.41 -2.50
CA TYR A 353 18.11 -26.40 -3.87
C TYR A 353 19.01 -27.23 -4.79
N ARG A 354 18.48 -27.62 -5.95
CA ARG A 354 19.21 -28.28 -7.03
C ARG A 354 18.86 -27.68 -8.38
N VAL A 355 19.88 -27.54 -9.22
CA VAL A 355 19.78 -27.24 -10.65
C VAL A 355 20.54 -28.33 -11.40
N GLY A 356 19.81 -29.13 -12.17
CA GLY A 356 20.40 -30.33 -12.81
C GLY A 356 20.96 -31.29 -11.77
N LYS A 357 22.28 -31.54 -11.80
CA LYS A 357 22.97 -32.42 -10.84
C LYS A 357 23.66 -31.68 -9.68
N ALA A 358 23.74 -30.36 -9.74
CA ALA A 358 24.46 -29.55 -8.76
C ALA A 358 23.48 -28.87 -7.81
N GLY A 359 23.83 -28.81 -6.53
CA GLY A 359 22.98 -28.24 -5.49
C GLY A 359 23.70 -27.22 -4.64
N GLY A 360 22.91 -26.47 -3.86
CA GLY A 360 23.38 -25.50 -2.89
C GLY A 360 22.33 -25.26 -1.81
N ARG A 361 22.47 -24.16 -1.09
CA ARG A 361 21.52 -23.73 -0.05
C ARG A 361 20.88 -22.41 -0.44
N PHE A 362 19.76 -22.09 0.18
CA PHE A 362 19.19 -20.75 0.14
C PHE A 362 18.68 -20.35 1.51
N THR A 363 18.69 -19.06 1.80
CA THR A 363 17.98 -18.48 2.94
C THR A 363 16.76 -17.71 2.44
N VAL A 364 15.78 -17.56 3.31
CA VAL A 364 14.51 -16.90 3.02
C VAL A 364 14.38 -15.69 3.94
N ASP A 365 13.90 -14.58 3.39
CA ASP A 365 13.54 -13.41 4.16
C ASP A 365 12.14 -12.92 3.75
N PHE A 366 11.15 -13.16 4.60
CA PHE A 366 9.84 -12.50 4.51
C PHE A 366 9.56 -11.57 5.69
N ARG A 367 10.58 -11.35 6.52
CA ARG A 367 10.46 -10.74 7.84
C ARG A 367 11.00 -9.32 7.86
N SER A 368 11.98 -8.99 7.03
CA SER A 368 12.46 -7.62 6.87
C SER A 368 11.35 -6.71 6.35
N ASP A 369 10.64 -7.17 5.31
CA ASP A 369 9.57 -6.42 4.65
C ASP A 369 8.26 -7.22 4.63
N GLN A 370 7.62 -7.30 5.80
CA GLN A 370 6.37 -8.06 5.99
C GLN A 370 5.21 -7.57 5.11
N ASN A 371 5.30 -6.38 4.55
CA ASN A 371 4.28 -5.76 3.71
C ASN A 371 4.31 -6.24 2.25
N TYR A 372 5.39 -6.85 1.77
CA TYR A 372 5.46 -7.38 0.41
C TYR A 372 4.74 -8.73 0.29
N SER A 373 4.22 -9.04 -0.88
CA SER A 373 3.57 -10.33 -1.22
C SER A 373 4.57 -11.43 -1.59
N PHE A 374 5.87 -11.18 -1.46
CA PHE A 374 6.95 -12.11 -1.75
C PHE A 374 7.94 -12.18 -0.59
N SER A 375 8.81 -13.20 -0.63
CA SER A 375 10.03 -13.27 0.18
C SER A 375 11.27 -13.10 -0.69
N ASP A 376 12.33 -12.57 -0.11
CA ASP A 376 13.65 -12.58 -0.73
C ASP A 376 14.35 -13.92 -0.49
N LEU A 377 15.06 -14.38 -1.50
CA LEU A 377 15.87 -15.60 -1.48
C LEU A 377 17.33 -15.21 -1.70
N ASN A 378 18.22 -15.68 -0.82
CA ASN A 378 19.66 -15.56 -1.02
C ASN A 378 20.26 -16.95 -1.19
N PHE A 379 20.80 -17.24 -2.37
CA PHE A 379 21.37 -18.53 -2.69
C PHE A 379 22.86 -18.59 -2.30
N ILE A 380 23.25 -19.69 -1.66
CA ILE A 380 24.57 -19.90 -1.04
C ILE A 380 25.16 -21.21 -1.56
N GLY A 381 26.29 -21.10 -2.26
CA GLY A 381 26.96 -22.23 -2.90
C GLY A 381 26.17 -22.82 -4.08
N GLY A 382 26.79 -23.72 -4.83
CA GLY A 382 26.19 -24.35 -6.01
C GLY A 382 26.02 -23.38 -7.19
N PRO A 383 25.22 -23.78 -8.22
CA PRO A 383 25.09 -23.02 -9.48
C PRO A 383 24.46 -21.63 -9.36
N LEU A 384 23.72 -21.35 -8.29
CA LEU A 384 23.10 -20.06 -7.99
C LEU A 384 23.82 -19.34 -6.84
N GLY A 385 25.00 -19.80 -6.40
CA GLY A 385 25.70 -19.23 -5.25
C GLY A 385 26.01 -17.74 -5.45
N GLY A 386 25.54 -16.90 -4.52
CA GLY A 386 25.68 -15.45 -4.58
C GLY A 386 24.56 -14.71 -5.33
N GLU A 387 23.62 -15.45 -5.92
CA GLU A 387 22.48 -14.87 -6.62
C GLU A 387 21.31 -14.57 -5.66
N GLY A 388 20.55 -13.53 -5.98
CA GLY A 388 19.33 -13.14 -5.30
C GLY A 388 18.09 -13.53 -6.10
N GLY A 389 17.02 -13.89 -5.42
CA GLY A 389 15.73 -14.16 -6.03
C GLY A 389 14.57 -13.76 -5.14
N THR A 390 13.36 -13.98 -5.62
CA THR A 390 12.13 -13.78 -4.84
C THR A 390 11.23 -14.99 -4.96
N TYR A 391 10.47 -15.30 -3.92
CA TYR A 391 9.44 -16.33 -3.94
C TYR A 391 8.07 -15.78 -3.59
N THR A 392 7.03 -16.25 -4.29
CA THR A 392 5.64 -15.97 -3.95
C THR A 392 4.71 -17.15 -4.28
N GLU A 393 3.65 -17.32 -3.51
CA GLU A 393 2.48 -18.14 -3.83
C GLU A 393 1.23 -17.25 -3.85
N ASP A 394 0.50 -17.23 -4.95
CA ASP A 394 -0.77 -16.49 -5.04
C ASP A 394 -1.95 -17.28 -4.42
N GLY A 395 -3.08 -16.60 -4.21
CA GLY A 395 -4.31 -17.23 -3.69
C GLY A 395 -4.92 -18.32 -4.58
N TYR A 396 -4.35 -18.55 -5.76
CA TYR A 396 -4.78 -19.56 -6.74
C TYR A 396 -3.76 -20.69 -6.91
N GLY A 397 -2.74 -20.76 -6.04
CA GLY A 397 -1.77 -21.83 -6.01
C GLY A 397 -0.68 -21.75 -7.08
N ARG A 398 -0.54 -20.61 -7.77
CA ARG A 398 0.65 -20.35 -8.59
C ARG A 398 1.81 -20.02 -7.67
N ARG A 399 2.87 -20.82 -7.75
CA ARG A 399 4.13 -20.58 -7.06
C ARG A 399 5.18 -20.13 -8.05
N GLU A 400 5.94 -19.13 -7.67
CA GLU A 400 6.93 -18.51 -8.54
C GLU A 400 8.22 -18.20 -7.78
N VAL A 401 9.34 -18.57 -8.38
CA VAL A 401 10.68 -18.17 -7.99
C VAL A 401 11.25 -17.34 -9.13
N SER A 402 11.49 -16.05 -8.90
CA SER A 402 12.13 -15.17 -9.88
C SER A 402 13.58 -14.94 -9.48
N LEU A 403 14.51 -15.29 -10.37
CA LEU A 403 15.95 -15.13 -10.18
C LEU A 403 16.43 -13.94 -11.00
N ARG A 404 17.19 -13.02 -10.38
CA ARG A 404 17.72 -11.84 -11.06
C ARG A 404 19.20 -12.03 -11.37
N ARG A 405 19.60 -11.73 -12.62
CA ARG A 405 21.02 -11.65 -13.06
C ARG A 405 21.84 -12.93 -12.88
N VAL A 406 21.26 -14.11 -13.12
CA VAL A 406 21.99 -15.38 -13.01
C VAL A 406 23.21 -15.39 -13.95
N ARG A 407 24.43 -15.49 -13.40
CA ARG A 407 25.68 -15.51 -14.19
C ARG A 407 26.21 -16.94 -14.39
N GLY A 408 26.14 -17.44 -15.63
CA GLY A 408 26.85 -18.66 -16.05
C GLY A 408 26.23 -19.97 -15.55
N GLY A 409 26.44 -21.05 -16.32
CA GLY A 409 25.85 -22.37 -16.09
C GLY A 409 24.83 -22.78 -17.16
N ILE A 410 23.94 -23.73 -16.81
CA ILE A 410 22.91 -24.30 -17.71
C ILE A 410 21.92 -23.22 -18.24
N PHE A 411 21.84 -22.05 -17.57
CA PHE A 411 20.86 -20.98 -17.84
C PHE A 411 21.32 -19.86 -18.79
N SER A 412 22.44 -20.05 -19.52
CA SER A 412 23.10 -19.13 -20.47
C SER A 412 24.34 -18.39 -19.95
N SER A 413 25.17 -17.90 -20.89
CA SER A 413 26.42 -17.17 -20.64
C SER A 413 26.25 -15.67 -20.40
N LYS A 414 25.03 -15.14 -20.56
CA LYS A 414 24.68 -13.73 -20.30
C LYS A 414 23.82 -13.64 -19.05
N SER A 415 23.96 -12.56 -18.29
CA SER A 415 23.11 -12.27 -17.13
C SER A 415 21.65 -12.19 -17.58
N THR A 416 20.88 -13.24 -17.32
CA THR A 416 19.46 -13.34 -17.68
C THR A 416 18.59 -13.43 -16.43
N ASN A 417 17.40 -12.86 -16.51
CA ASN A 417 16.35 -13.10 -15.52
C ASN A 417 15.65 -14.41 -15.86
N VAL A 418 15.33 -15.20 -14.84
CA VAL A 418 14.72 -16.52 -14.99
C VAL A 418 13.53 -16.61 -14.05
N ASP A 419 12.37 -16.97 -14.59
CA ASP A 419 11.17 -17.21 -13.80
C ASP A 419 10.86 -18.71 -13.77
N CYS A 420 10.89 -19.28 -12.57
CA CYS A 420 10.58 -20.68 -12.33
C CYS A 420 9.21 -20.80 -11.66
N ARG A 421 8.25 -21.42 -12.35
CA ARG A 421 6.83 -21.37 -11.95
C ARG A 421 6.16 -22.73 -12.03
N MET A 422 5.20 -22.94 -11.14
CA MET A 422 4.31 -24.10 -11.16
C MET A 422 2.93 -23.74 -10.62
N VAL A 423 1.93 -24.55 -10.95
CA VAL A 423 0.58 -24.44 -10.39
C VAL A 423 0.29 -25.68 -9.56
N VAL A 424 -0.18 -25.46 -8.33
CA VAL A 424 -0.58 -26.51 -7.40
C VAL A 424 -1.94 -26.20 -6.80
N LYS A 425 -2.45 -27.12 -5.96
CA LYS A 425 -3.58 -26.82 -5.08
C LYS A 425 -3.20 -25.62 -4.18
N PRO A 426 -4.00 -24.54 -4.14
CA PRO A 426 -3.70 -23.37 -3.32
C PRO A 426 -3.57 -23.72 -1.85
N THR A 427 -2.67 -23.04 -1.14
CA THR A 427 -2.70 -23.04 0.32
C THR A 427 -4.06 -22.48 0.77
N PRO A 428 -4.84 -23.21 1.59
CA PRO A 428 -6.19 -22.80 1.93
C PRO A 428 -6.13 -21.52 2.80
N PRO A 429 -6.86 -20.45 2.43
CA PRO A 429 -6.96 -19.26 3.27
C PRO A 429 -7.72 -19.56 4.56
N PRO A 430 -7.50 -18.78 5.63
CA PRO A 430 -8.38 -18.80 6.80
C PRO A 430 -9.83 -18.55 6.41
N SER A 431 -10.75 -19.10 7.20
CA SER A 431 -12.18 -18.84 7.01
C SER A 431 -12.47 -17.35 7.10
N ILE A 432 -13.24 -16.84 6.15
CA ILE A 432 -13.83 -15.49 6.17
C ILE A 432 -15.05 -15.39 7.09
N TYR A 433 -15.43 -16.49 7.75
CA TYR A 433 -16.54 -16.57 8.70
C TYR A 433 -16.02 -16.89 10.10
N GLY A 434 -16.60 -16.25 11.10
CA GLY A 434 -16.45 -16.60 12.50
C GLY A 434 -17.16 -17.90 12.87
N ALA A 435 -16.82 -18.44 14.03
CA ALA A 435 -17.43 -19.67 14.56
C ALA A 435 -18.88 -19.46 15.07
N ALA A 436 -19.24 -18.21 15.40
CA ALA A 436 -20.56 -17.86 15.91
C ALA A 436 -21.53 -17.49 14.77
N GLN A 437 -22.81 -17.78 15.00
CA GLN A 437 -23.88 -17.21 14.17
C GLN A 437 -24.01 -15.71 14.45
N ALA A 438 -24.48 -14.97 13.44
CA ALA A 438 -24.88 -13.60 13.65
C ALA A 438 -26.04 -13.54 14.66
N PRO A 439 -26.12 -12.49 15.48
CA PRO A 439 -27.30 -12.23 16.31
C PRO A 439 -28.58 -12.24 15.47
N ALA A 440 -29.74 -12.37 16.11
CA ALA A 440 -30.99 -12.09 15.42
C ALA A 440 -31.15 -10.58 15.24
N PRO A 441 -31.70 -10.12 14.11
CA PRO A 441 -31.99 -8.72 13.91
C PRO A 441 -33.16 -8.30 14.83
N PRO A 442 -33.27 -7.02 15.22
CA PRO A 442 -34.41 -6.51 15.98
C PRO A 442 -35.73 -6.78 15.25
N ARG A 443 -36.80 -7.11 15.99
CA ARG A 443 -38.14 -7.40 15.42
C ARG A 443 -38.74 -6.27 14.57
N SER A 444 -38.23 -5.05 14.71
CA SER A 444 -38.65 -3.86 13.95
C SER A 444 -37.83 -3.62 12.67
N GLY A 445 -36.80 -4.43 12.41
CA GLY A 445 -36.05 -4.42 11.14
C GLY A 445 -36.76 -5.21 10.04
N GLY A 446 -36.40 -4.96 8.79
CA GLY A 446 -36.95 -5.68 7.64
C GLY A 446 -37.81 -4.85 6.70
N GLY A 447 -38.53 -5.58 5.83
CA GLY A 447 -39.47 -5.02 4.86
C GLY A 447 -39.04 -5.10 3.38
N LEU A 448 -37.86 -5.64 3.08
CA LEU A 448 -37.36 -5.83 1.72
C LEU A 448 -36.62 -7.17 1.59
N SER A 449 -36.59 -7.74 0.39
CA SER A 449 -35.79 -8.93 0.12
C SER A 449 -35.23 -8.98 -1.28
N GLY A 450 -34.21 -9.81 -1.43
CA GLY A 450 -33.55 -10.06 -2.69
C GLY A 450 -32.23 -9.31 -2.84
N ASN A 451 -31.61 -9.54 -3.99
CA ASN A 451 -30.29 -9.04 -4.33
C ASN A 451 -30.47 -7.89 -5.31
N TRP A 452 -29.91 -6.74 -5.00
CA TRP A 452 -30.12 -5.51 -5.73
C TRP A 452 -28.78 -4.91 -6.12
N VAL A 453 -28.77 -4.27 -7.29
CA VAL A 453 -27.56 -3.68 -7.88
C VAL A 453 -27.88 -2.33 -8.50
N HIS A 454 -26.99 -1.38 -8.28
CA HIS A 454 -26.99 -0.08 -8.93
C HIS A 454 -25.63 0.13 -9.58
N SER A 455 -25.64 0.49 -10.85
CA SER A 455 -24.45 0.91 -11.58
C SER A 455 -24.60 2.37 -12.01
N ARG A 456 -23.49 3.10 -12.01
CA ARG A 456 -23.42 4.46 -12.57
C ARG A 456 -22.04 4.74 -13.13
N ALA A 457 -21.93 5.71 -14.03
CA ALA A 457 -20.64 6.28 -14.36
C ALA A 457 -19.98 6.83 -13.08
N GLY A 458 -18.72 6.42 -12.88
CA GLY A 458 -17.86 6.98 -11.85
C GLY A 458 -17.44 8.38 -12.25
N ASN A 459 -17.32 9.27 -11.26
CA ASN A 459 -16.73 10.57 -11.51
C ASN A 459 -15.21 10.44 -11.59
N LEU A 460 -14.58 11.33 -12.36
CA LEU A 460 -13.14 11.54 -12.22
C LEU A 460 -12.95 12.40 -10.96
N ILE A 461 -12.31 11.82 -9.96
CA ILE A 461 -11.99 12.48 -8.70
C ILE A 461 -10.60 13.09 -8.85
N PRO A 462 -10.46 14.41 -8.64
CA PRO A 462 -9.14 15.00 -8.49
C PRO A 462 -8.50 14.44 -7.23
N GLY A 463 -7.51 13.58 -7.41
CA GLY A 463 -6.57 13.17 -6.38
C GLY A 463 -5.33 14.05 -6.44
N LEU A 464 -4.73 14.32 -5.29
CA LEU A 464 -3.37 14.81 -5.25
C LEU A 464 -2.47 13.59 -5.22
N GLN A 465 -1.65 13.39 -6.26
CA GLN A 465 -0.63 12.37 -6.22
C GLN A 465 0.73 13.02 -6.13
N LEU A 466 1.49 12.50 -5.19
CA LEU A 466 2.88 12.82 -5.00
C LEU A 466 3.66 11.76 -5.78
N GLY A 467 4.37 12.20 -6.82
CA GLY A 467 5.31 11.33 -7.52
C GLY A 467 6.43 10.84 -6.59
N PRO A 468 7.27 9.89 -7.02
CA PRO A 468 8.51 9.54 -6.30
C PRO A 468 9.48 10.72 -6.18
N ASP A 469 9.22 11.82 -6.89
CA ASP A 469 9.87 13.12 -6.83
C ASP A 469 9.03 14.20 -6.10
N PHE A 470 7.96 13.81 -5.39
CA PHE A 470 6.99 14.63 -4.67
C PHE A 470 6.45 15.85 -5.44
N SER A 471 6.46 15.85 -6.77
CA SER A 471 5.64 16.79 -7.54
C SER A 471 4.18 16.58 -7.18
N SER A 472 3.51 17.61 -6.65
CA SER A 472 2.09 17.58 -6.35
C SER A 472 1.33 17.81 -7.66
N THR A 473 0.95 16.71 -8.32
CA THR A 473 0.12 16.80 -9.51
C THR A 473 -1.32 16.48 -9.16
N MET A 474 -2.22 17.34 -9.63
CA MET A 474 -3.62 16.97 -9.74
C MET A 474 -3.71 15.79 -10.69
N VAL A 475 -3.93 14.62 -10.13
CA VAL A 475 -4.25 13.43 -10.89
C VAL A 475 -5.74 13.22 -10.91
N MET A 476 -6.29 12.91 -12.07
CA MET A 476 -7.65 12.42 -12.15
C MET A 476 -7.61 10.92 -11.88
N ASN A 477 -8.12 10.53 -10.71
CA ASN A 477 -8.37 9.13 -10.40
C ASN A 477 -9.82 8.83 -10.72
N SER A 478 -10.09 7.67 -11.29
CA SER A 478 -11.47 7.21 -11.33
C SER A 478 -11.96 6.92 -9.92
N GLU A 479 -13.17 7.38 -9.60
CA GLU A 479 -13.89 7.01 -8.38
C GLU A 479 -13.99 5.48 -8.23
N CYS A 480 -14.10 4.76 -9.35
CA CYS A 480 -14.33 3.31 -9.38
C CYS A 480 -13.51 2.62 -10.49
N PRO A 481 -12.97 1.41 -10.28
CA PRO A 481 -12.23 0.68 -11.32
C PRO A 481 -13.09 0.49 -12.59
N GLY A 482 -12.54 0.89 -13.75
CA GLY A 482 -13.24 0.81 -15.05
C GLY A 482 -14.29 1.93 -15.26
N ASN A 483 -14.19 3.03 -14.51
CA ASN A 483 -15.07 4.22 -14.60
C ASN A 483 -16.56 3.94 -14.38
N ILE A 484 -16.92 2.79 -13.82
CA ILE A 484 -18.29 2.45 -13.42
C ILE A 484 -18.28 2.08 -11.95
N CYS A 485 -19.09 2.78 -11.17
CA CYS A 485 -19.35 2.46 -9.78
C CYS A 485 -20.49 1.46 -9.68
N TRP A 486 -20.26 0.40 -8.91
CA TRP A 486 -21.25 -0.62 -8.60
C TRP A 486 -21.55 -0.57 -7.12
N GLU A 487 -22.83 -0.52 -6.79
CA GLU A 487 -23.35 -0.61 -5.43
C GLU A 487 -24.26 -1.83 -5.35
N PHE A 488 -24.06 -2.65 -4.33
CA PHE A 488 -24.84 -3.86 -4.12
C PHE A 488 -25.59 -3.77 -2.80
N ALA A 489 -26.78 -4.35 -2.76
CA ALA A 489 -27.54 -4.50 -1.53
C ALA A 489 -28.26 -5.85 -1.53
N PHE A 490 -27.84 -6.76 -0.65
CA PHE A 490 -28.41 -8.09 -0.50
C PHE A 490 -29.28 -8.10 0.75
N PHE A 491 -30.58 -7.90 0.56
CA PHE A 491 -31.55 -7.79 1.64
C PHE A 491 -32.10 -9.16 2.03
N ASN A 492 -32.07 -9.43 3.32
CA ASN A 492 -32.82 -10.50 3.95
C ASN A 492 -34.14 -9.94 4.52
N GLU A 493 -35.23 -10.70 4.39
CA GLU A 493 -36.55 -10.33 4.92
C GLU A 493 -36.52 -10.06 6.43
N ASN A 494 -35.62 -10.73 7.14
CA ASN A 494 -35.47 -10.62 8.58
C ASN A 494 -34.87 -9.27 9.03
N GLY A 495 -34.43 -8.39 8.12
CA GLY A 495 -33.87 -7.08 8.51
C GLY A 495 -32.36 -7.00 8.50
N TYR A 496 -31.67 -7.91 7.82
CA TYR A 496 -30.24 -7.80 7.52
C TYR A 496 -29.99 -7.38 6.09
N VAL A 497 -28.93 -6.61 5.87
CA VAL A 497 -28.43 -6.27 4.54
C VAL A 497 -26.90 -6.40 4.48
N TYR A 498 -26.42 -7.01 3.41
CA TYR A 498 -25.02 -6.94 3.02
C TYR A 498 -24.88 -5.87 1.92
N THR A 499 -23.99 -4.90 2.08
CA THR A 499 -23.80 -3.79 1.13
C THR A 499 -22.46 -3.83 0.40
N GLY A 500 -21.60 -4.80 0.75
CA GLY A 500 -20.32 -5.02 0.07
C GLY A 500 -20.49 -5.75 -1.28
N GLU A 501 -19.50 -5.61 -2.17
CA GLU A 501 -19.36 -6.49 -3.34
C GLU A 501 -18.73 -7.82 -2.90
N PRO A 502 -19.38 -8.98 -3.13
CA PRO A 502 -18.75 -10.27 -2.90
C PRO A 502 -17.47 -10.44 -3.73
N GLY A 503 -16.43 -11.06 -3.16
CA GLY A 503 -15.20 -11.32 -3.92
C GLY A 503 -15.35 -12.47 -4.92
N VAL A 504 -15.95 -13.57 -4.46
CA VAL A 504 -16.03 -14.84 -5.19
C VAL A 504 -17.45 -15.24 -5.55
N SER A 505 -18.39 -15.15 -4.62
CA SER A 505 -19.75 -15.66 -4.83
C SER A 505 -20.77 -14.99 -3.92
N LEU A 506 -22.06 -15.10 -4.28
CA LEU A 506 -23.17 -14.62 -3.46
C LEU A 506 -23.20 -15.21 -2.04
N ALA A 507 -22.58 -16.36 -1.79
CA ALA A 507 -22.50 -16.95 -0.46
C ALA A 507 -21.74 -16.07 0.55
N GLU A 508 -20.91 -15.13 0.09
CA GLU A 508 -20.25 -14.16 0.96
C GLU A 508 -21.21 -13.12 1.55
N ALA A 509 -22.38 -12.94 0.93
CA ALA A 509 -23.48 -12.09 1.43
C ALA A 509 -24.40 -12.85 2.43
N ASP A 510 -23.90 -13.93 3.05
CA ASP A 510 -24.65 -14.69 4.06
C ASP A 510 -24.67 -13.96 5.42
N CYS A 511 -25.80 -13.32 5.70
CA CYS A 511 -26.04 -12.58 6.94
C CYS A 511 -26.28 -13.45 8.18
N SER A 512 -26.37 -14.77 8.06
CA SER A 512 -26.44 -15.67 9.22
C SER A 512 -25.09 -15.87 9.92
N ARG A 513 -24.01 -15.37 9.31
CA ARG A 513 -22.63 -15.60 9.73
C ARG A 513 -21.99 -14.32 10.28
N THR A 514 -20.99 -14.49 11.13
CA THR A 514 -20.15 -13.40 11.63
C THR A 514 -18.85 -13.28 10.83
N HIS A 515 -18.21 -12.12 10.90
CA HIS A 515 -16.79 -12.00 10.57
C HIS A 515 -15.95 -12.83 11.54
N PRO A 516 -14.69 -13.19 11.20
CA PRO A 516 -13.83 -13.95 12.10
C PRO A 516 -13.62 -13.28 13.47
N ASN A 517 -13.63 -11.95 13.54
CA ASN A 517 -13.58 -11.18 14.79
C ASN A 517 -14.87 -11.27 15.66
N GLY A 518 -15.91 -11.95 15.17
CA GLY A 518 -17.19 -12.19 15.84
C GLY A 518 -18.28 -11.14 15.57
N LEU A 519 -17.97 -10.02 14.91
CA LEU A 519 -18.98 -9.01 14.56
C LEU A 519 -19.91 -9.53 13.44
N PRO A 520 -21.17 -9.07 13.39
CA PRO A 520 -22.07 -9.40 12.29
C PRO A 520 -21.48 -8.97 10.93
N ARG A 521 -21.64 -9.80 9.89
CA ARG A 521 -21.23 -9.43 8.52
C ARG A 521 -22.15 -8.44 7.84
N CYS A 522 -23.40 -8.44 8.28
CA CYS A 522 -24.46 -7.63 7.71
C CYS A 522 -24.90 -6.57 8.69
N GLU A 523 -25.30 -5.45 8.13
CA GLU A 523 -25.93 -4.38 8.87
C GLU A 523 -27.41 -4.69 9.06
N ILE A 524 -27.99 -4.15 10.13
CA ILE A 524 -29.45 -4.18 10.30
C ILE A 524 -30.05 -3.07 9.45
N TYR A 525 -31.16 -3.32 8.76
CA TYR A 525 -31.91 -2.26 8.10
C TYR A 525 -33.38 -2.23 8.55
N ARG A 526 -34.00 -1.06 8.39
CA ARG A 526 -35.43 -0.85 8.69
C ARG A 526 -36.08 -0.01 7.62
N VAL A 527 -37.22 -0.47 7.10
CA VAL A 527 -38.08 0.30 6.20
C VAL A 527 -39.31 0.79 6.98
N GLN A 528 -39.49 2.10 7.07
CA GLN A 528 -40.68 2.69 7.71
C GLN A 528 -41.01 4.06 7.12
N GLY A 529 -42.30 4.32 6.85
CA GLY A 529 -42.78 5.64 6.45
C GLY A 529 -42.17 6.16 5.16
N GLY A 530 -41.91 5.29 4.18
CA GLY A 530 -41.25 5.66 2.92
C GLY A 530 -39.77 6.01 3.08
N LYS A 531 -39.15 5.58 4.19
CA LYS A 531 -37.71 5.72 4.44
C LYS A 531 -37.07 4.37 4.75
N ILE A 532 -35.77 4.27 4.46
CA ILE A 532 -34.92 3.14 4.83
C ILE A 532 -33.74 3.64 5.67
N THR A 533 -33.40 2.90 6.72
CA THR A 533 -32.24 3.21 7.59
C THR A 533 -31.34 1.99 7.65
N PHE A 534 -30.03 2.20 7.48
CA PHE A 534 -28.99 1.18 7.62
C PHE A 534 -28.20 1.40 8.91
N GLY A 535 -28.14 0.39 9.77
CA GLY A 535 -27.43 0.43 11.05
C GLY A 535 -27.80 1.64 11.90
N LYS A 536 -26.79 2.48 12.19
CA LYS A 536 -26.94 3.76 12.90
C LYS A 536 -26.92 4.98 11.95
N GLY A 537 -27.01 4.76 10.65
CA GLY A 537 -27.02 5.81 9.64
C GLY A 537 -28.29 6.64 9.64
N GLU A 538 -28.28 7.72 8.87
CA GLU A 538 -29.45 8.58 8.71
C GLU A 538 -30.54 7.92 7.85
N PRO A 539 -31.84 8.16 8.12
CA PRO A 539 -32.92 7.65 7.29
C PRO A 539 -32.93 8.25 5.87
N GLU A 540 -32.83 7.40 4.86
CA GLU A 540 -32.87 7.76 3.44
C GLU A 540 -34.27 7.58 2.84
N THR A 541 -34.55 8.27 1.73
CA THR A 541 -35.81 8.08 1.00
C THR A 541 -35.88 6.67 0.40
N PHE A 542 -37.04 6.03 0.49
CA PHE A 542 -37.26 4.67 0.00
C PHE A 542 -38.53 4.58 -0.83
N LYS A 543 -38.43 4.01 -2.03
CA LYS A 543 -39.57 3.64 -2.89
C LYS A 543 -39.30 2.30 -3.56
N GLN A 544 -40.30 1.43 -3.61
CA GLN A 544 -40.25 0.17 -4.36
C GLN A 544 -41.29 0.19 -5.47
N SER A 545 -40.89 -0.20 -6.69
CA SER A 545 -41.78 -0.30 -7.84
C SER A 545 -41.37 -1.52 -8.68
N GLY A 546 -42.12 -2.61 -8.57
CA GLY A 546 -41.83 -3.87 -9.26
C GLY A 546 -40.41 -4.38 -8.98
N ASN A 547 -39.62 -4.57 -10.03
CA ASN A 547 -38.23 -5.05 -9.98
C ASN A 547 -37.20 -3.93 -9.75
N THR A 548 -37.63 -2.79 -9.21
CA THR A 548 -36.76 -1.65 -8.92
C THR A 548 -37.01 -1.11 -7.51
N VAL A 549 -35.92 -0.76 -6.83
CA VAL A 549 -35.98 0.00 -5.56
C VAL A 549 -35.18 1.28 -5.70
N THR A 550 -35.71 2.37 -5.17
CA THR A 550 -35.04 3.66 -5.09
C THR A 550 -34.67 3.92 -3.63
N ILE A 551 -33.37 4.05 -3.35
CA ILE A 551 -32.81 4.31 -2.02
C ILE A 551 -31.97 5.58 -2.11
N GLY A 552 -32.28 6.60 -1.31
CA GLY A 552 -31.52 7.86 -1.35
C GLY A 552 -31.54 8.55 -2.72
N GLY A 553 -32.59 8.31 -3.52
CA GLY A 553 -32.70 8.78 -4.91
C GLY A 553 -31.98 7.90 -5.96
N ARG A 554 -31.19 6.90 -5.55
CA ARG A 554 -30.49 5.97 -6.45
C ARG A 554 -31.39 4.81 -6.81
N LYS A 555 -31.46 4.48 -8.11
CA LYS A 555 -32.29 3.38 -8.62
C LYS A 555 -31.48 2.09 -8.69
N TYR A 556 -31.85 1.14 -7.86
CA TYR A 556 -31.35 -0.23 -7.88
C TYR A 556 -32.30 -1.11 -8.69
N THR A 557 -31.72 -2.04 -9.44
CA THR A 557 -32.42 -3.10 -10.16
C THR A 557 -32.14 -4.44 -9.50
N ARG A 558 -33.02 -5.42 -9.69
CA ARG A 558 -32.79 -6.75 -9.15
C ARG A 558 -31.61 -7.42 -9.86
N LEU A 559 -30.65 -7.93 -9.08
CA LEU A 559 -29.51 -8.68 -9.60
C LEU A 559 -30.01 -9.97 -10.25
N LEU A 560 -29.75 -10.12 -11.55
CA LEU A 560 -30.16 -11.28 -12.31
C LEU A 560 -29.19 -12.46 -12.12
N PRO A 561 -29.69 -13.71 -12.03
CA PRO A 561 -28.83 -14.89 -12.00
C PRO A 561 -28.14 -15.07 -13.35
N LEU A 562 -26.85 -15.38 -13.32
CA LEU A 562 -26.03 -15.59 -14.54
C LEU A 562 -25.78 -17.07 -14.85
N THR A 563 -26.45 -18.00 -14.16
CA THR A 563 -26.23 -19.45 -14.31
C THR A 563 -26.42 -19.87 -15.76
N GLY A 564 -25.43 -20.59 -16.31
CA GLY A 564 -25.47 -21.08 -17.69
C GLY A 564 -25.23 -20.03 -18.78
N LEU A 565 -24.94 -18.77 -18.42
CA LEU A 565 -24.69 -17.69 -19.37
C LEU A 565 -23.55 -18.04 -20.33
N LYS A 566 -23.77 -17.75 -21.62
CA LYS A 566 -22.76 -17.88 -22.69
C LYS A 566 -22.37 -16.48 -23.14
N LEU A 567 -21.09 -16.18 -23.04
CA LEU A 567 -20.49 -14.93 -23.50
C LEU A 567 -19.87 -15.13 -24.88
N GLY A 568 -19.84 -14.06 -25.66
CA GLY A 568 -19.20 -14.02 -26.97
C GLY A 568 -18.62 -12.63 -27.20
N GLY A 569 -17.41 -12.57 -27.75
CA GLY A 569 -16.73 -11.33 -28.09
C GLY A 569 -15.64 -10.94 -27.10
N GLU A 570 -15.03 -9.79 -27.34
CA GLU A 570 -13.93 -9.25 -26.55
C GLU A 570 -14.45 -8.27 -25.50
N TYR A 571 -14.05 -8.46 -24.25
CA TYR A 571 -14.46 -7.64 -23.13
C TYR A 571 -13.27 -6.88 -22.58
N THR A 572 -13.28 -5.56 -22.70
CA THR A 572 -12.17 -4.70 -22.33
C THR A 572 -12.48 -3.90 -21.08
N SER A 573 -11.49 -3.83 -20.19
CA SER A 573 -11.50 -2.95 -19.02
C SER A 573 -10.30 -2.03 -19.12
N THR A 574 -10.59 -0.75 -19.22
CA THR A 574 -9.57 0.30 -19.17
C THR A 574 -9.63 0.97 -17.81
N VAL A 575 -8.56 0.82 -17.05
CA VAL A 575 -8.35 1.56 -15.81
C VAL A 575 -7.34 2.64 -16.12
N VAL A 576 -7.76 3.88 -15.93
CA VAL A 576 -6.86 5.02 -15.98
C VAL A 576 -6.63 5.48 -14.55
N SER A 577 -5.37 5.53 -14.15
CA SER A 577 -4.94 6.05 -12.86
C SER A 577 -3.91 7.13 -13.06
N ASN A 578 -3.82 8.04 -12.10
CA ASN A 578 -2.69 8.97 -12.01
C ASN A 578 -2.62 9.95 -13.20
N VAL A 579 -3.76 10.33 -13.82
CA VAL A 579 -3.75 11.22 -14.99
C VAL A 579 -3.50 12.66 -14.55
N SER A 580 -2.25 13.07 -14.66
CA SER A 580 -1.86 14.46 -14.56
C SER A 580 -2.01 15.16 -15.92
N VAL A 581 -2.57 16.38 -15.89
CA VAL A 581 -2.68 17.27 -17.06
C VAL A 581 -1.29 17.71 -17.57
N SER A 582 -0.24 17.56 -16.76
CA SER A 582 1.12 18.04 -17.02
C SER A 582 2.25 17.03 -16.77
N LEU A 583 1.95 15.81 -16.33
CA LEU A 583 2.90 14.72 -16.07
C LEU A 583 2.39 13.35 -16.54
N GLY A 584 1.34 13.28 -17.39
CA GLY A 584 0.82 12.01 -17.95
C GLY A 584 0.08 11.12 -16.94
N GLY A 585 -0.24 9.87 -17.31
CA GLY A 585 -0.93 8.92 -16.45
C GLY A 585 -0.71 7.45 -16.83
N THR A 586 -1.14 6.54 -15.96
CA THR A 586 -1.10 5.10 -16.24
C THR A 586 -2.44 4.63 -16.79
N VAL A 587 -2.40 4.00 -17.95
CA VAL A 587 -3.54 3.30 -18.56
C VAL A 587 -3.23 1.81 -18.47
N SER A 588 -4.03 1.08 -17.70
CA SER A 588 -4.02 -0.39 -17.69
C SER A 588 -5.23 -0.88 -18.48
N ASN A 589 -4.97 -1.66 -19.51
CA ASN A 589 -5.99 -2.40 -20.25
C ASN A 589 -5.97 -3.87 -19.86
N ARG A 590 -7.16 -4.41 -19.63
CA ARG A 590 -7.36 -5.84 -19.47
C ARG A 590 -8.44 -6.27 -20.43
N SER A 591 -8.11 -7.22 -21.30
CA SER A 591 -9.05 -7.81 -22.24
C SER A 591 -9.34 -9.26 -21.86
N LEU A 592 -10.60 -9.65 -22.00
CA LEU A 592 -11.09 -11.02 -21.87
C LEU A 592 -11.92 -11.34 -23.11
N ALA A 593 -11.41 -12.18 -24.01
CA ALA A 593 -12.21 -12.67 -25.12
C ALA A 593 -12.91 -13.95 -24.72
N PHE A 594 -14.23 -14.02 -24.89
CA PHE A 594 -15.03 -15.19 -24.59
C PHE A 594 -15.63 -15.79 -25.87
N SER A 595 -15.75 -17.12 -25.88
CA SER A 595 -16.48 -17.84 -26.91
C SER A 595 -17.77 -18.47 -26.33
N PRO A 596 -18.86 -18.57 -27.13
CA PRO A 596 -20.09 -19.22 -26.68
C PRO A 596 -19.91 -20.71 -26.29
N GLN A 597 -18.83 -21.33 -26.76
CA GLN A 597 -18.44 -22.71 -26.44
C GLN A 597 -17.83 -22.86 -25.04
N GLY A 598 -17.74 -21.76 -24.27
CA GLY A 598 -17.20 -21.80 -22.91
C GLY A 598 -15.68 -21.69 -22.85
N GLN A 599 -15.04 -21.10 -23.86
CA GLN A 599 -13.60 -20.80 -23.86
C GLN A 599 -13.35 -19.32 -23.58
N PHE A 600 -12.22 -19.00 -22.97
CA PHE A 600 -11.77 -17.62 -22.82
C PHE A 600 -10.27 -17.48 -23.11
N SER A 601 -9.87 -16.31 -23.56
CA SER A 601 -8.49 -15.82 -23.49
C SER A 601 -8.46 -14.51 -22.71
N SER A 602 -7.32 -14.22 -22.09
CA SER A 602 -7.08 -13.03 -21.30
C SER A 602 -5.78 -12.40 -21.73
N ASP A 603 -5.85 -11.11 -22.02
CA ASP A 603 -4.70 -10.27 -22.32
C ASP A 603 -4.67 -9.13 -21.30
N ARG A 604 -3.46 -8.76 -20.86
CA ARG A 604 -3.28 -7.63 -19.97
C ARG A 604 -2.13 -6.79 -20.49
N SER A 605 -2.39 -5.52 -20.73
CA SER A 605 -1.37 -4.54 -21.04
C SER A 605 -1.48 -3.37 -20.08
N SER A 606 -0.34 -2.81 -19.68
CA SER A 606 -0.30 -1.58 -18.91
C SER A 606 0.71 -0.65 -19.55
N SER A 607 0.27 0.55 -19.88
CA SER A 607 1.11 1.64 -20.34
C SER A 607 1.12 2.76 -19.32
N THR A 608 2.30 3.17 -18.87
CA THR A 608 2.48 4.39 -18.08
C THR A 608 3.06 5.46 -19.00
N ASN A 609 2.35 6.57 -19.14
CA ASN A 609 2.80 7.72 -19.91
C ASN A 609 3.11 8.87 -18.93
N LEU A 610 4.28 9.50 -19.04
CA LEU A 610 4.62 10.72 -18.32
C LEU A 610 4.68 11.88 -19.33
N ALA A 611 3.75 12.81 -19.29
CA ALA A 611 3.61 13.86 -20.30
C ALA A 611 3.93 15.24 -19.73
N GLY A 612 5.14 15.77 -19.94
CA GLY A 612 5.52 17.15 -19.57
C GLY A 612 5.24 18.16 -20.67
N SER A 613 5.49 19.45 -20.41
CA SER A 613 5.34 20.55 -21.38
C SER A 613 6.31 20.40 -22.58
N GLY A 614 5.98 19.53 -23.52
CA GLY A 614 6.74 19.25 -24.74
C GLY A 614 7.31 17.83 -24.89
N TYR A 615 7.03 16.88 -23.99
CA TYR A 615 7.55 15.50 -24.06
C TYR A 615 6.57 14.46 -23.50
N VAL A 616 6.66 13.20 -23.96
CA VAL A 616 5.89 12.04 -23.46
C VAL A 616 6.81 10.83 -23.25
N LEU A 617 6.99 10.37 -22.02
CA LEU A 617 7.73 9.15 -21.66
C LEU A 617 6.74 7.98 -21.50
N GLY A 618 6.76 6.99 -22.40
CA GLY A 618 5.86 5.84 -22.34
C GLY A 618 6.60 4.53 -22.00
N ALA A 619 6.14 3.80 -20.99
CA ALA A 619 6.55 2.41 -20.75
C ALA A 619 5.33 1.50 -20.87
N SER A 620 5.37 0.52 -21.78
CA SER A 620 4.29 -0.44 -21.99
C SER A 620 4.75 -1.85 -21.67
N ASN A 621 4.01 -2.55 -20.82
CA ASN A 621 4.21 -3.95 -20.49
C ASN A 621 2.98 -4.74 -20.93
N THR A 622 3.20 -5.80 -21.70
CA THR A 622 2.15 -6.75 -22.07
C THR A 622 2.44 -8.07 -21.38
N ALA A 623 1.50 -8.55 -20.57
CA ALA A 623 1.58 -9.89 -19.99
C ALA A 623 1.26 -10.93 -21.07
N ALA A 624 1.85 -12.11 -20.96
CA ALA A 624 1.56 -13.22 -21.87
C ALA A 624 0.05 -13.56 -21.86
N THR A 625 -0.51 -13.78 -23.05
CA THR A 625 -1.89 -14.26 -23.24
C THR A 625 -2.07 -15.58 -22.51
N ALA A 626 -3.10 -15.66 -21.67
CA ALA A 626 -3.48 -16.88 -20.98
C ALA A 626 -4.92 -17.24 -21.38
N GLY A 627 -5.27 -18.51 -21.40
CA GLY A 627 -6.63 -18.93 -21.80
C GLY A 627 -7.04 -20.26 -21.19
N GLY A 628 -8.31 -20.59 -21.38
CA GLY A 628 -8.90 -21.82 -20.88
C GLY A 628 -10.42 -21.85 -20.99
N LYS A 629 -11.08 -22.55 -20.07
CA LYS A 629 -12.53 -22.73 -20.04
C LYS A 629 -13.20 -21.84 -18.99
N TYR A 630 -14.43 -21.42 -19.24
CA TYR A 630 -15.24 -20.71 -18.25
C TYR A 630 -16.64 -21.30 -18.08
N THR A 631 -17.19 -21.14 -16.88
CA THR A 631 -18.57 -21.51 -16.54
C THR A 631 -19.18 -20.52 -15.56
N PHE A 632 -20.48 -20.23 -15.72
CA PHE A 632 -21.25 -19.43 -14.75
C PHE A 632 -22.19 -20.30 -13.92
N ALA A 633 -22.17 -20.09 -12.61
CA ALA A 633 -23.12 -20.64 -11.64
C ALA A 633 -23.36 -19.63 -10.52
N ASP A 634 -24.62 -19.30 -10.22
CA ASP A 634 -25.04 -18.46 -9.08
C ASP A 634 -24.23 -17.16 -8.94
N ASN A 635 -24.15 -16.40 -10.03
CA ASN A 635 -23.37 -15.16 -10.13
C ASN A 635 -21.88 -15.35 -9.78
N THR A 636 -21.34 -16.53 -10.04
CA THR A 636 -19.90 -16.84 -9.95
C THR A 636 -19.42 -17.29 -11.32
N ILE A 637 -18.40 -16.63 -11.85
CA ILE A 637 -17.63 -17.14 -13.00
C ILE A 637 -16.46 -17.97 -12.47
N THR A 638 -16.34 -19.20 -12.95
CA THR A 638 -15.16 -20.04 -12.75
C THR A 638 -14.35 -20.05 -14.03
N LEU A 639 -13.09 -19.63 -13.95
CA LEU A 639 -12.10 -19.64 -15.03
C LEU A 639 -11.10 -20.76 -14.75
N THR A 640 -11.05 -21.77 -15.60
CA THR A 640 -10.08 -22.87 -15.55
C THR A 640 -9.06 -22.69 -16.67
N TYR A 641 -7.85 -22.28 -16.30
CA TYR A 641 -6.76 -22.00 -17.22
C TYR A 641 -6.10 -23.29 -17.73
N GLY A 642 -5.45 -23.22 -18.90
CA GLY A 642 -4.73 -24.35 -19.48
C GLY A 642 -3.57 -24.89 -18.64
N ASP A 643 -3.05 -24.10 -17.70
CA ASP A 643 -2.02 -24.50 -16.72
C ASP A 643 -2.60 -25.21 -15.48
N GLY A 644 -3.91 -25.47 -15.45
CA GLY A 644 -4.62 -26.11 -14.33
C GLY A 644 -5.10 -25.15 -13.25
N ARG A 645 -4.73 -23.86 -13.31
CA ARG A 645 -5.19 -22.86 -12.34
C ARG A 645 -6.69 -22.66 -12.45
N THR A 646 -7.37 -22.55 -11.31
CA THR A 646 -8.80 -22.22 -11.25
C THR A 646 -9.01 -20.94 -10.46
N VAL A 647 -9.67 -19.96 -11.10
CA VAL A 647 -10.02 -18.67 -10.50
C VAL A 647 -11.54 -18.56 -10.45
N LYS A 648 -12.08 -18.18 -9.30
CA LYS A 648 -13.51 -17.91 -9.14
C LYS A 648 -13.72 -16.45 -8.80
N LEU A 649 -14.65 -15.81 -9.49
CA LEU A 649 -14.95 -14.38 -9.30
C LEU A 649 -16.46 -14.20 -9.22
N PHE A 650 -16.89 -13.28 -8.36
CA PHE A 650 -18.26 -12.81 -8.39
C PHE A 650 -18.55 -12.12 -9.74
N ALA A 651 -19.76 -12.29 -10.24
CA ALA A 651 -20.19 -11.79 -11.54
C ALA A 651 -21.56 -11.11 -11.46
N ALA A 652 -21.64 -9.90 -12.00
CA ALA A 652 -22.87 -9.15 -12.16
C ALA A 652 -22.96 -8.54 -13.57
N ALA A 653 -24.19 -8.30 -14.00
CA ALA A 653 -24.54 -7.64 -15.24
C ALA A 653 -25.79 -6.78 -14.98
N ASP A 654 -25.90 -5.65 -15.68
CA ASP A 654 -27.13 -4.84 -15.62
C ASP A 654 -28.30 -5.58 -16.28
N ALA A 655 -29.54 -5.17 -15.99
CA ALA A 655 -30.72 -5.73 -16.62
C ALA A 655 -31.12 -4.94 -17.88
N LEU A 656 -31.27 -5.61 -19.02
CA LEU A 656 -32.05 -5.13 -20.17
C LEU A 656 -33.53 -5.46 -19.92
N ASP A 657 -34.39 -4.44 -19.99
CA ASP A 657 -35.85 -4.54 -19.90
C ASP A 657 -36.35 -5.53 -18.84
N ASN A 658 -35.79 -5.42 -17.63
CA ASN A 658 -36.16 -6.12 -16.39
C ASN A 658 -36.16 -7.66 -16.43
N SER A 659 -35.61 -8.31 -17.47
CA SER A 659 -35.74 -9.77 -17.63
C SER A 659 -34.56 -10.50 -18.28
N LYS A 660 -33.61 -9.80 -18.91
CA LYS A 660 -32.37 -10.42 -19.44
C LYS A 660 -31.14 -9.62 -19.01
N PRO A 661 -30.00 -10.26 -18.70
CA PRO A 661 -28.77 -9.53 -18.44
C PRO A 661 -28.28 -8.81 -19.70
N SER A 662 -27.86 -7.56 -19.54
CA SER A 662 -27.11 -6.82 -20.54
C SER A 662 -25.70 -7.38 -20.62
N LEU A 663 -25.30 -7.85 -21.80
CA LEU A 663 -23.95 -8.38 -22.01
C LEU A 663 -22.97 -7.33 -22.54
N THR A 664 -23.38 -6.07 -22.62
CA THR A 664 -22.52 -4.95 -23.03
C THR A 664 -21.60 -4.50 -21.90
N LEU A 665 -21.96 -4.76 -20.64
CA LEU A 665 -21.20 -4.41 -19.46
C LEU A 665 -21.26 -5.57 -18.45
N LEU A 666 -20.09 -6.09 -18.08
CA LEU A 666 -19.95 -7.16 -17.09
C LEU A 666 -19.07 -6.70 -15.93
N ARG A 667 -19.51 -6.96 -14.71
CA ARG A 667 -18.71 -6.80 -13.49
C ARG A 667 -18.18 -8.17 -13.09
N LEU A 668 -16.86 -8.39 -13.14
CA LEU A 668 -16.22 -9.65 -12.78
C LEU A 668 -15.13 -9.40 -11.72
N GLY A 669 -15.35 -9.89 -10.50
CA GLY A 669 -14.38 -9.85 -9.39
C GLY A 669 -13.84 -8.46 -9.11
N GLY A 670 -14.71 -7.45 -8.98
CA GLY A 670 -14.28 -6.08 -8.71
C GLY A 670 -13.83 -5.27 -9.93
N VAL A 671 -13.96 -5.81 -11.15
CA VAL A 671 -13.54 -5.13 -12.39
C VAL A 671 -14.70 -5.07 -13.39
N SER A 672 -14.95 -3.89 -13.94
CA SER A 672 -15.97 -3.66 -14.98
C SER A 672 -15.35 -3.83 -16.37
N TYR A 673 -15.99 -4.60 -17.23
CA TYR A 673 -15.59 -4.85 -18.61
C TYR A 673 -16.71 -4.50 -19.59
N PHE A 674 -16.35 -3.82 -20.67
CA PHE A 674 -17.24 -3.46 -21.76
C PHE A 674 -17.02 -4.38 -22.95
N LEU A 675 -18.10 -4.81 -23.59
CA LEU A 675 -18.02 -5.53 -24.85
C LEU A 675 -17.48 -4.58 -25.93
N ASP A 676 -16.36 -4.93 -26.55
CA ASP A 676 -15.87 -4.29 -27.77
C ASP A 676 -16.68 -4.83 -28.95
N ASP A 677 -17.60 -4.01 -29.47
CA ASP A 677 -18.45 -4.35 -30.60
C ASP A 677 -17.82 -3.95 -31.95
N GLY A 678 -16.56 -3.49 -31.94
CA GLY A 678 -15.84 -3.06 -33.14
C GLY A 678 -16.36 -1.77 -33.76
N LYS A 679 -17.31 -1.06 -33.11
CA LYS A 679 -17.82 0.23 -33.58
C LYS A 679 -17.14 1.34 -32.79
N LYS A 680 -16.04 1.86 -33.35
CA LYS A 680 -15.45 3.11 -32.88
C LYS A 680 -16.17 4.32 -33.43
#